data_AF-A0AAN6NKT8-F1
#
_entry.id   AF-A0AAN6NKT8-F1
#
_cell.length_a   1.000
_cell.length_b   1.000
_cell.length_c   1.000
_cell.angle_alpha   90.00
_cell.angle_beta   90.00
_cell.angle_gamma   90.00
#
_symmetry.space_group_name_H-M   'P 1'
#
loop_
_entity.id
_entity.type
_entity.pdbx_description
1 polymer ?
#
loop_
_entity_poly.entity_id
_entity_poly.type
_entity_poly.pdbx_seq_one_letter_code
_entity_poly.pdbx_strand_id
1 'polypeptide(L)'
;MRRYLVSFFLLLQALAFSCAIAHAAQHVLDTDQAKDAKGDTFRAEVAAAQGNGHPVREPGADLVETALADLRRIYQPFHYRIPKKHGILGAIVELALKAMPTIRLSAPPAADSSKSSISGPLLQAVKLLEESSRKNNSDALYILAEMNFYGNYSHPKNFKAAFDYYQKLALLNGNSSAQYMLGLMYSTGVGNAVPRDQARALLYYTFAADQGHTRAEMAVAYRHHAGIGTPKSCETVAKHYKRVADKAIAWYRSGPPGGMSWIAESSRIADDVGGVYGEGASASSAGQNAVKAHPNSDAYASIEDIIEYLDLMSQKGDFKASFNLGRIYYEGQKGLERDVDLARKYFKAVTQRFWKKGRIVDNYKPGLDKTACKAAGFIGRMYLRGEGSPQDFDRAKYWFERGLSHSDAQSQYGLGLMFLNGYGVQKDVGRATEFFKAAADQDYAPAQVQLGSLYLDQGHADDLAAANHYFELAARYGNIEAYYYMADMNYLGVGREKSCNTAVSYYKNVAERAEPLVSSWAEANLAYEDGDTELAFLEYLGAAEQGYEKAQNNVAYMLDPEQSCLPIPQWLYPRAQKPELLQNPSLALIYWTRSARQGNIDSLVKMGDYYLHGVGTDADVDKAVQCYTGASEYHQSAQALYNLGWMHENGVGLNQDYHLAKRYYDSALETNEEAYLPVSLSLLKLRAKSAWNTFTNGRINSIQDEPVKKKDWSLSEWINNFIQDDSLYYDDMYDGLYDDTGMPGGDAGLVDDLDDGIFESVAIVCVAALLVFLVMYRQQRQQAARRREEEAQRQQWQQQNAQHQQPHAPAAGNQNPQPQGQGGNGGFFPNPGDPNFANWLAGGVGH
;
A
#
# COMPACT_ATOMS: atom_id res chain seq x y z
N MET A 1 -1.12 45.14 29.19
CA MET A 1 -2.52 44.98 28.72
C MET A 1 -2.78 45.50 27.31
N ARG A 2 -2.33 46.71 26.91
CA ARG A 2 -2.55 47.24 25.55
C ARG A 2 -1.98 46.39 24.40
N ARG A 3 -0.82 45.73 24.57
CA ARG A 3 -0.24 44.88 23.51
C ARG A 3 -1.04 43.59 23.25
N TYR A 4 -1.56 42.95 24.30
CA TYR A 4 -2.40 41.74 24.16
C TYR A 4 -3.78 42.05 23.56
N LEU A 5 -4.34 43.23 23.84
CA LEU A 5 -5.58 43.68 23.21
C LEU A 5 -5.42 43.92 21.70
N VAL A 6 -4.29 44.46 21.26
CA VAL A 6 -4.01 44.67 19.83
C VAL A 6 -3.81 43.34 19.11
N SER A 7 -3.10 42.38 19.71
CA SER A 7 -2.96 41.03 19.17
C SER A 7 -4.30 40.30 19.09
N PHE A 8 -5.17 40.46 20.09
CA PHE A 8 -6.52 39.88 20.10
C PHE A 8 -7.42 40.49 19.01
N PHE A 9 -7.35 41.81 18.80
CA PHE A 9 -8.11 42.48 17.74
C PHE A 9 -7.60 42.13 16.33
N LEU A 10 -6.29 41.94 16.14
CA LEU A 10 -5.72 41.47 14.87
C LEU A 10 -6.14 40.02 14.57
N LEU A 11 -6.25 39.18 15.60
CA LEU A 11 -6.73 37.80 15.47
C LEU A 11 -8.23 37.74 15.14
N LEU A 12 -9.03 38.63 15.73
CA LEU A 12 -10.44 38.84 15.38
C LEU A 12 -10.62 39.40 13.96
N GLN A 13 -9.74 40.30 13.52
CA GLN A 13 -9.77 40.81 12.14
C GLN A 13 -9.39 39.72 11.13
N ALA A 14 -8.41 38.86 11.43
CA ALA A 14 -8.05 37.71 10.59
C ALA A 14 -9.19 36.67 10.51
N LEU A 15 -9.91 36.43 11.62
CA LEU A 15 -11.10 35.58 11.66
C LEU A 15 -12.28 36.18 10.89
N ALA A 16 -12.46 37.50 10.94
CA ALA A 16 -13.51 38.17 10.16
C ALA A 16 -13.19 38.17 8.66
N PHE A 17 -11.92 38.36 8.27
CA PHE A 17 -11.49 38.36 6.88
C PHE A 17 -11.59 36.98 6.23
N SER A 18 -11.27 35.91 6.98
CA SER A 18 -11.44 34.52 6.53
C SER A 18 -12.93 34.14 6.38
N CYS A 19 -13.80 34.62 7.25
CA CYS A 19 -15.25 34.41 7.14
C CYS A 19 -15.86 35.16 5.94
N ALA A 20 -15.36 36.36 5.63
CA ALA A 20 -15.79 37.13 4.45
C ALA A 20 -15.31 36.51 3.12
N ILE A 21 -14.11 35.94 3.08
CA ILE A 21 -13.60 35.21 1.90
C ILE A 21 -14.39 33.90 1.69
N ALA A 22 -14.79 33.22 2.76
CA ALA A 22 -15.64 32.04 2.67
C ALA A 22 -17.02 32.37 2.07
N HIS A 23 -17.63 33.50 2.44
CA HIS A 23 -18.89 33.97 1.84
C HIS A 23 -18.73 34.46 0.39
N ALA A 24 -17.61 35.09 0.03
CA ALA A 24 -17.37 35.57 -1.33
C ALA A 24 -17.05 34.43 -2.32
N ALA A 25 -16.37 33.37 -1.87
CA ALA A 25 -16.11 32.18 -2.69
C ALA A 25 -17.38 31.39 -3.03
N GLN A 26 -18.41 31.49 -2.18
CA GLN A 26 -19.71 30.87 -2.39
C GLN A 26 -20.56 31.56 -3.46
N HIS A 27 -20.25 32.81 -3.80
CA HIS A 27 -21.07 33.63 -4.71
C HIS A 27 -20.49 33.78 -6.14
N VAL A 28 -19.29 33.28 -6.41
CA VAL A 28 -18.55 33.50 -7.68
C VAL A 28 -18.41 32.23 -8.56
N LEU A 29 -18.79 31.05 -8.07
CA LEU A 29 -18.67 29.79 -8.82
C LEU A 29 -20.02 29.18 -9.24
N ASP A 30 -21.09 29.97 -9.20
CA ASP A 30 -22.47 29.55 -9.47
C ASP A 30 -22.82 29.49 -10.98
N THR A 31 -21.83 29.33 -11.86
CA THR A 31 -22.05 29.28 -13.31
C THR A 31 -21.20 28.23 -14.02
N ASP A 32 -21.91 27.31 -14.69
CA ASP A 32 -21.55 26.62 -15.94
C ASP A 32 -20.93 25.21 -15.97
N GLN A 33 -20.81 24.45 -14.87
CA GLN A 33 -20.36 23.04 -14.95
C GLN A 33 -21.35 21.96 -14.46
N ALA A 34 -22.53 22.34 -13.96
CA ALA A 34 -23.49 21.41 -13.36
C ALA A 34 -24.35 20.60 -14.35
N LYS A 35 -24.00 20.49 -15.64
CA LYS A 35 -24.89 19.91 -16.66
C LYS A 35 -24.61 18.46 -17.09
N ASP A 36 -23.40 17.92 -16.89
CA ASP A 36 -23.00 16.70 -17.64
C ASP A 36 -22.70 15.43 -16.82
N ALA A 37 -22.83 15.45 -15.49
CA ALA A 37 -22.70 14.25 -14.65
C ALA A 37 -24.06 13.69 -14.22
N LYS A 38 -24.86 13.18 -15.17
CA LYS A 38 -26.07 12.40 -14.86
C LYS A 38 -25.76 10.91 -15.00
N GLY A 39 -25.23 10.32 -13.92
CA GLY A 39 -25.12 8.87 -13.77
C GLY A 39 -26.47 8.27 -13.36
N ASP A 40 -27.18 7.71 -14.32
CA ASP A 40 -28.43 6.95 -14.13
C ASP A 40 -28.08 5.53 -13.62
N THR A 41 -27.35 5.42 -12.49
CA THR A 41 -26.85 4.13 -11.95
C THR A 41 -27.97 3.24 -11.42
N PHE A 42 -29.04 3.84 -10.87
CA PHE A 42 -30.16 3.09 -10.30
C PHE A 42 -31.01 2.33 -11.33
N ARG A 43 -30.99 2.76 -12.60
CA ARG A 43 -31.76 2.14 -13.68
C ARG A 43 -30.98 1.07 -14.44
N ALA A 44 -29.65 1.16 -14.47
CA ALA A 44 -28.82 0.28 -15.27
C ALA A 44 -28.79 -1.16 -14.75
N GLU A 45 -28.78 -1.37 -13.43
CA GLU A 45 -28.73 -2.73 -12.85
C GLU A 45 -30.10 -3.42 -12.84
N VAL A 46 -31.20 -2.67 -12.65
CA VAL A 46 -32.57 -3.23 -12.69
C VAL A 46 -33.03 -3.52 -14.12
N ALA A 47 -32.61 -2.71 -15.11
CA ALA A 47 -32.94 -2.94 -16.51
C ALA A 47 -32.18 -4.12 -17.14
N ALA A 48 -31.02 -4.52 -16.60
CA ALA A 48 -30.25 -5.65 -17.11
C ALA A 48 -30.88 -7.03 -16.82
N ALA A 49 -31.87 -7.10 -15.92
CA ALA A 49 -32.56 -8.34 -15.56
C ALA A 49 -33.80 -8.64 -16.43
N GLN A 50 -34.19 -7.75 -17.35
CA GLN A 50 -35.36 -7.96 -18.21
C GLN A 50 -34.93 -8.06 -19.67
N GLY A 51 -34.98 -9.27 -20.22
CA GLY A 51 -34.75 -9.53 -21.64
C GLY A 51 -35.69 -8.69 -22.52
N ASN A 52 -35.21 -8.39 -23.74
CA ASN A 52 -35.85 -7.61 -24.80
C ASN A 52 -37.35 -7.91 -25.04
N GLY A 53 -38.20 -7.35 -24.19
CA GLY A 53 -39.65 -7.29 -24.30
C GLY A 53 -40.12 -6.02 -23.63
N HIS A 54 -41.15 -5.37 -24.17
CA HIS A 54 -41.73 -4.19 -23.53
C HIS A 54 -42.04 -4.51 -22.05
N PRO A 55 -41.56 -3.70 -21.08
CA PRO A 55 -41.73 -4.00 -19.67
C PRO A 55 -43.22 -4.04 -19.36
N VAL A 56 -43.70 -5.20 -18.91
CA VAL A 56 -45.07 -5.34 -18.40
C VAL A 56 -45.16 -4.43 -17.19
N ARG A 57 -46.02 -3.40 -17.26
CA ARG A 57 -46.17 -2.41 -16.18
C ARG A 57 -46.65 -3.14 -14.92
N GLU A 58 -45.75 -3.28 -13.96
CA GLU A 58 -46.04 -3.97 -12.70
C GLU A 58 -47.08 -3.19 -11.87
N PRO A 59 -47.87 -3.89 -11.03
CA PRO A 59 -48.81 -3.23 -10.14
C PRO A 59 -48.07 -2.25 -9.22
N GLY A 60 -48.53 -0.99 -9.18
CA GLY A 60 -47.89 0.04 -8.35
C GLY A 60 -46.73 0.80 -8.99
N ALA A 61 -46.40 0.55 -10.27
CA ALA A 61 -45.35 1.28 -10.99
C ALA A 61 -45.51 2.81 -10.92
N ASP A 62 -46.74 3.33 -10.98
CA ASP A 62 -47.04 4.77 -10.90
C ASP A 62 -46.59 5.38 -9.56
N LEU A 63 -46.71 4.60 -8.48
CA LEU A 63 -46.26 5.01 -7.14
C LEU A 63 -44.73 5.02 -7.07
N VAL A 64 -44.07 4.09 -7.74
CA VAL A 64 -42.60 4.05 -7.84
C VAL A 64 -42.08 5.23 -8.66
N GLU A 65 -42.69 5.54 -9.80
CA GLU A 65 -42.30 6.68 -10.63
C GLU A 65 -42.46 8.01 -9.90
N THR A 66 -43.56 8.18 -9.16
CA THR A 66 -43.79 9.37 -8.32
C THR A 66 -42.81 9.44 -7.16
N ALA A 67 -42.54 8.31 -6.48
CA ALA A 67 -41.52 8.25 -5.44
C ALA A 67 -40.11 8.58 -5.98
N LEU A 68 -39.72 8.02 -7.13
CA LEU A 68 -38.43 8.30 -7.78
C LEU A 68 -38.33 9.77 -8.20
N ALA A 69 -39.43 10.39 -8.65
CA ALA A 69 -39.45 11.81 -8.94
C ALA A 69 -39.22 12.66 -7.68
N ASP A 70 -39.79 12.26 -6.54
CA ASP A 70 -39.54 12.91 -5.25
C ASP A 70 -38.11 12.65 -4.73
N LEU A 71 -37.58 11.45 -4.88
CA LEU A 71 -36.18 11.13 -4.53
C LEU A 71 -35.18 11.93 -5.39
N ARG A 72 -35.46 12.14 -6.67
CA ARG A 72 -34.63 12.98 -7.55
C ARG A 72 -34.65 14.46 -7.16
N ARG A 73 -35.70 14.92 -6.48
CA ARG A 73 -35.77 16.30 -5.95
C ARG A 73 -34.96 16.46 -4.67
N ILE A 74 -34.72 15.37 -3.94
CA ILE A 74 -33.83 15.37 -2.79
C ILE A 74 -32.42 15.51 -3.35
N TYR A 75 -31.82 16.67 -3.12
CA TYR A 75 -30.44 16.94 -3.47
C TYR A 75 -29.57 15.88 -2.78
N GLN A 76 -28.98 14.97 -3.57
CA GLN A 76 -27.81 14.26 -3.10
C GLN A 76 -26.74 15.32 -2.93
N PRO A 77 -26.12 15.48 -1.74
CA PRO A 77 -24.97 16.35 -1.64
C PRO A 77 -23.98 15.88 -2.70
N PHE A 78 -23.70 16.74 -3.69
CA PHE A 78 -22.53 16.53 -4.52
C PHE A 78 -21.37 16.38 -3.55
N HIS A 79 -20.73 15.21 -3.58
CA HIS A 79 -19.50 14.93 -2.87
C HIS A 79 -18.45 15.88 -3.45
N TYR A 80 -18.44 17.11 -2.93
CA TYR A 80 -17.47 18.10 -3.34
C TYR A 80 -16.19 17.66 -2.66
N ARG A 81 -15.27 17.07 -3.45
CA ARG A 81 -13.87 16.97 -3.04
C ARG A 81 -13.45 18.37 -2.66
N ILE A 82 -13.37 18.65 -1.36
CA ILE A 82 -12.76 19.89 -0.91
C ILE A 82 -11.32 19.74 -1.37
N PRO A 83 -10.83 20.55 -2.34
CA PRO A 83 -9.44 20.49 -2.72
C PRO A 83 -8.67 20.75 -1.43
N LYS A 84 -7.93 19.73 -0.96
CA LYS A 84 -7.15 19.89 0.25
C LYS A 84 -6.17 21.02 -0.05
N LYS A 85 -6.34 22.15 0.64
CA LYS A 85 -5.47 23.31 0.41
C LYS A 85 -4.15 22.96 1.05
N HIS A 86 -3.14 22.69 0.24
CA HIS A 86 -1.81 22.33 0.71
C HIS A 86 -0.78 23.44 0.40
N GLY A 87 0.28 23.45 1.20
CA GLY A 87 1.15 24.60 1.51
C GLY A 87 1.22 24.81 3.03
N ILE A 88 2.29 25.42 3.57
CA ILE A 88 2.51 25.57 5.03
C ILE A 88 1.27 26.18 5.73
N LEU A 89 0.64 27.18 5.10
CA LEU A 89 -0.60 27.79 5.59
C LEU A 89 -1.80 26.83 5.54
N GLY A 90 -1.89 26.00 4.51
CA GLY A 90 -2.91 24.97 4.35
C GLY A 90 -2.77 23.85 5.40
N ALA A 91 -1.55 23.38 5.63
CA ALA A 91 -1.24 22.41 6.69
C ALA A 91 -1.50 22.98 8.09
N ILE A 92 -1.16 24.24 8.34
CA ILE A 92 -1.48 24.92 9.62
C ILE A 92 -3.00 25.07 9.78
N VAL A 93 -3.72 25.43 8.72
CA VAL A 93 -5.19 25.55 8.74
C VAL A 93 -5.84 24.18 8.93
N GLU A 94 -5.32 23.13 8.31
CA GLU A 94 -5.80 21.76 8.49
C GLU A 94 -5.51 21.24 9.89
N LEU A 95 -4.32 21.49 10.43
CA LEU A 95 -3.96 21.17 11.80
C LEU A 95 -4.82 21.96 12.80
N ALA A 96 -5.11 23.24 12.50
CA ALA A 96 -5.99 24.08 13.30
C ALA A 96 -7.46 23.65 13.20
N LEU A 97 -7.94 23.21 12.03
CA LEU A 97 -9.29 22.67 11.82
C LEU A 97 -9.45 21.29 12.46
N LYS A 98 -8.41 20.45 12.45
CA LYS A 98 -8.35 19.16 13.17
C LYS A 98 -8.22 19.35 14.68
N ALA A 99 -7.58 20.42 15.13
CA ALA A 99 -7.45 20.78 16.55
C ALA A 99 -8.68 21.53 17.09
N MET A 100 -9.47 22.19 16.24
CA MET A 100 -10.78 22.69 16.63
C MET A 100 -11.73 21.49 16.81
N PRO A 101 -12.46 21.39 17.93
CA PRO A 101 -13.53 20.41 18.04
C PRO A 101 -14.50 20.69 16.89
N THR A 102 -14.62 19.74 15.98
CA THR A 102 -15.43 19.87 14.78
C THR A 102 -16.88 20.12 15.18
N ILE A 103 -17.31 21.38 15.17
CA ILE A 103 -18.72 21.71 14.97
C ILE A 103 -18.95 21.58 13.46
N ARG A 104 -18.88 20.34 12.96
CA ARG A 104 -19.47 20.05 11.66
C ARG A 104 -20.98 20.22 11.85
N LEU A 105 -21.59 21.05 11.01
CA LEU A 105 -23.05 21.10 10.83
C LEU A 105 -23.55 19.93 9.96
N SER A 106 -22.79 18.84 9.87
CA SER A 106 -23.38 17.51 9.68
C SER A 106 -23.82 17.03 11.05
N ALA A 107 -25.10 16.66 11.16
CA ALA A 107 -25.71 16.23 12.41
C ALA A 107 -24.78 15.23 13.14
N PRO A 108 -24.57 15.38 14.46
CA PRO A 108 -23.79 14.40 15.22
C PRO A 108 -24.42 13.02 15.04
N PRO A 109 -23.64 11.92 15.08
CA PRO A 109 -24.20 10.61 15.27
C PRO A 109 -24.89 10.64 16.63
N ALA A 110 -26.22 10.71 16.62
CA ALA A 110 -26.99 10.70 17.85
C ALA A 110 -26.66 9.40 18.56
N ALA A 111 -26.10 9.50 19.77
CA ALA A 111 -25.86 8.38 20.68
C ALA A 111 -27.17 7.74 21.20
N ASP A 112 -28.30 8.04 20.57
CA ASP A 112 -29.59 7.38 20.74
C ASP A 112 -30.15 7.10 19.33
N SER A 113 -29.81 5.93 18.77
CA SER A 113 -30.35 5.40 17.52
C SER A 113 -31.80 4.92 17.66
N SER A 114 -32.66 5.73 18.27
CA SER A 114 -34.11 5.51 18.24
C SER A 114 -34.83 6.76 17.72
N LYS A 115 -35.03 6.74 16.39
CA LYS A 115 -35.91 7.62 15.59
C LYS A 115 -35.35 8.99 15.23
N SER A 116 -34.43 9.03 14.25
CA SER A 116 -34.40 10.18 13.34
C SER A 116 -35.74 10.25 12.62
N SER A 117 -36.51 11.32 12.85
CA SER A 117 -37.80 11.49 12.18
C SER A 117 -37.54 11.83 10.71
N ILE A 118 -37.71 10.83 9.84
CA ILE A 118 -37.74 11.02 8.38
C ILE A 118 -38.76 12.12 8.10
N SER A 119 -38.33 13.24 7.52
CA SER A 119 -39.18 14.41 7.33
C SER A 119 -39.13 14.91 5.88
N GLY A 120 -40.22 15.54 5.43
CA GLY A 120 -40.31 16.14 4.10
C GLY A 120 -40.56 15.13 2.95
N PRO A 121 -40.03 15.41 1.74
CA PRO A 121 -40.25 14.60 0.53
C PRO A 121 -39.78 13.14 0.67
N LEU A 122 -38.75 12.89 1.47
CA LEU A 122 -38.23 11.53 1.71
C LEU A 122 -39.28 10.63 2.35
N LEU A 123 -40.00 11.13 3.35
CA LEU A 123 -41.05 10.36 4.02
C LEU A 123 -42.19 10.02 3.06
N GLN A 124 -42.55 10.97 2.19
CA GLN A 124 -43.58 10.74 1.17
C GLN A 124 -43.12 9.69 0.16
N ALA A 125 -41.90 9.78 -0.34
CA ALA A 125 -41.33 8.79 -1.25
C ALA A 125 -41.28 7.39 -0.60
N VAL A 126 -40.81 7.27 0.63
CA VAL A 126 -40.79 5.98 1.36
C VAL A 126 -42.19 5.41 1.53
N LYS A 127 -43.19 6.24 1.90
CA LYS A 127 -44.60 5.78 1.99
C LYS A 127 -45.14 5.27 0.66
N LEU A 128 -44.88 5.98 -0.43
CA LEU A 128 -45.30 5.57 -1.78
C LEU A 128 -44.63 4.23 -2.18
N LEU A 129 -43.35 4.07 -1.86
CA LEU A 129 -42.62 2.82 -2.09
C LEU A 129 -43.15 1.67 -1.22
N GLU A 130 -43.48 1.92 0.05
CA GLU A 130 -44.09 0.92 0.93
C GLU A 130 -45.48 0.48 0.43
N GLU A 131 -46.30 1.43 -0.05
CA GLU A 131 -47.60 1.13 -0.67
C GLU A 131 -47.44 0.31 -1.94
N SER A 132 -46.41 0.59 -2.75
CA SER A 132 -46.09 -0.20 -3.94
C SER A 132 -45.53 -1.59 -3.58
N SER A 133 -44.71 -1.69 -2.54
CA SER A 133 -44.17 -2.95 -2.00
C SER A 133 -45.27 -3.89 -1.50
N ARG A 134 -46.36 -3.34 -0.92
CA ARG A 134 -47.56 -4.12 -0.57
C ARG A 134 -48.27 -4.72 -1.80
N LYS A 135 -48.11 -4.10 -2.97
CA LYS A 135 -48.58 -4.63 -4.26
C LYS A 135 -47.59 -5.61 -4.91
N ASN A 136 -46.51 -5.97 -4.21
CA ASN A 136 -45.45 -6.87 -4.67
C ASN A 136 -44.70 -6.37 -5.92
N ASN A 137 -44.57 -5.04 -6.05
CA ASN A 137 -43.74 -4.44 -7.09
C ASN A 137 -42.25 -4.71 -6.84
N SER A 138 -41.52 -5.17 -7.86
CA SER A 138 -40.11 -5.54 -7.73
C SER A 138 -39.21 -4.35 -7.46
N ASP A 139 -39.44 -3.25 -8.19
CA ASP A 139 -38.61 -2.06 -8.14
C ASP A 139 -38.77 -1.38 -6.78
N ALA A 140 -40.00 -1.32 -6.26
CA ALA A 140 -40.26 -0.81 -4.92
C ALA A 140 -39.56 -1.62 -3.83
N LEU A 141 -39.61 -2.96 -3.93
CA LEU A 141 -38.93 -3.85 -2.98
C LEU A 141 -37.41 -3.65 -3.02
N TYR A 142 -36.84 -3.55 -4.22
CA TYR A 142 -35.40 -3.34 -4.39
C TYR A 142 -34.95 -1.98 -3.85
N ILE A 143 -35.62 -0.89 -4.23
CA ILE A 143 -35.28 0.46 -3.77
C ILE A 143 -35.38 0.56 -2.24
N LEU A 144 -36.43 0.02 -1.65
CA LEU A 144 -36.56 -0.01 -0.19
C LEU A 144 -35.46 -0.82 0.47
N ALA A 145 -35.08 -1.96 -0.11
CA ALA A 145 -33.98 -2.78 0.41
C ALA A 145 -32.65 -2.01 0.38
N GLU A 146 -32.31 -1.40 -0.76
CA GLU A 146 -31.11 -0.57 -0.95
C GLU A 146 -31.07 0.63 0.02
N MET A 147 -32.19 1.35 0.19
CA MET A 147 -32.29 2.46 1.14
C MET A 147 -32.08 2.01 2.58
N ASN A 148 -32.58 0.83 2.95
CA ASN A 148 -32.39 0.27 4.29
C ASN A 148 -30.98 -0.31 4.49
N PHE A 149 -30.32 -0.78 3.43
CA PHE A 149 -28.97 -1.37 3.52
C PHE A 149 -27.88 -0.30 3.53
N TYR A 150 -27.83 0.56 2.51
CA TYR A 150 -26.79 1.58 2.34
C TYR A 150 -27.10 2.90 3.06
N GLY A 151 -28.37 3.17 3.35
CA GLY A 151 -28.79 4.45 3.95
C GLY A 151 -28.90 5.60 2.94
N ASN A 152 -29.12 5.26 1.66
CA ASN A 152 -29.27 6.24 0.58
C ASN A 152 -30.29 7.34 0.92
N TYR A 153 -30.02 8.56 0.47
CA TYR A 153 -30.85 9.75 0.76
C TYR A 153 -30.94 10.09 2.26
N SER A 154 -29.92 9.72 3.05
CA SER A 154 -29.91 9.86 4.52
C SER A 154 -31.03 9.07 5.21
N HIS A 155 -31.49 7.98 4.58
CA HIS A 155 -32.42 7.04 5.18
C HIS A 155 -31.71 6.24 6.31
N PRO A 156 -32.33 6.02 7.48
CA PRO A 156 -31.71 5.23 8.54
C PRO A 156 -31.46 3.79 8.10
N LYS A 157 -30.27 3.28 8.39
CA LYS A 157 -29.88 1.91 8.05
C LYS A 157 -30.65 0.92 8.93
N ASN A 158 -31.28 -0.07 8.31
CA ASN A 158 -31.98 -1.17 8.98
C ASN A 158 -31.78 -2.47 8.21
N PHE A 159 -30.72 -3.19 8.57
CA PHE A 159 -30.32 -4.42 7.90
C PHE A 159 -31.39 -5.51 7.97
N LYS A 160 -32.19 -5.58 9.04
CA LYS A 160 -33.26 -6.59 9.13
C LYS A 160 -34.38 -6.34 8.12
N ALA A 161 -34.83 -5.08 8.02
CA ALA A 161 -35.83 -4.70 7.01
C ALA A 161 -35.28 -4.90 5.59
N ALA A 162 -34.02 -4.54 5.35
CA ALA A 162 -33.36 -4.79 4.06
C ALA A 162 -33.36 -6.28 3.70
N PHE A 163 -33.00 -7.16 4.65
CA PHE A 163 -33.02 -8.60 4.45
C PHE A 163 -34.41 -9.11 4.07
N ASP A 164 -35.46 -8.69 4.79
CA ASP A 164 -36.83 -9.11 4.54
C ASP A 164 -37.29 -8.70 3.13
N TYR A 165 -36.93 -7.49 2.67
CA TYR A 165 -37.24 -7.02 1.32
C TYR A 165 -36.46 -7.78 0.24
N TYR A 166 -35.14 -7.99 0.40
CA TYR A 166 -34.36 -8.79 -0.55
C TYR A 166 -34.86 -10.23 -0.61
N GLN A 167 -35.20 -10.82 0.53
CA GLN A 167 -35.74 -12.18 0.60
C GLN A 167 -37.08 -12.28 -0.12
N LYS A 168 -37.99 -11.33 0.12
CA LYS A 168 -39.28 -11.27 -0.56
C LYS A 168 -39.11 -11.10 -2.07
N LEU A 169 -38.20 -10.23 -2.50
CA LEU A 169 -37.90 -10.00 -3.91
C LEU A 169 -37.30 -11.24 -4.61
N ALA A 170 -36.36 -11.91 -3.96
CA ALA A 170 -35.75 -13.13 -4.46
C ALA A 170 -36.76 -14.29 -4.58
N LEU A 171 -37.71 -14.40 -3.65
CA LEU A 171 -38.76 -15.43 -3.68
C LEU A 171 -39.83 -15.18 -4.75
N LEU A 172 -40.19 -13.91 -5.00
CA LEU A 172 -41.24 -13.56 -5.95
C LEU A 172 -40.75 -13.63 -7.40
N ASN A 173 -39.63 -12.96 -7.68
CA ASN A 173 -39.19 -12.71 -9.05
C ASN A 173 -37.90 -13.45 -9.42
N GLY A 174 -37.21 -14.04 -8.43
CA GLY A 174 -35.90 -14.64 -8.65
C GLY A 174 -34.82 -13.62 -9.00
N ASN A 175 -35.01 -12.33 -8.69
CA ASN A 175 -34.11 -11.24 -9.09
C ASN A 175 -32.65 -11.51 -8.67
N SER A 176 -31.72 -11.44 -9.63
CA SER A 176 -30.31 -11.78 -9.43
C SER A 176 -29.57 -10.82 -8.49
N SER A 177 -29.85 -9.52 -8.54
CA SER A 177 -29.27 -8.52 -7.63
C SER A 177 -29.71 -8.77 -6.18
N ALA A 178 -31.00 -9.09 -5.98
CA ALA A 178 -31.51 -9.43 -4.66
C ALA A 178 -30.87 -10.72 -4.12
N GLN A 179 -30.70 -11.73 -4.97
CA GLN A 179 -29.99 -12.97 -4.61
C GLN A 179 -28.51 -12.70 -4.26
N TYR A 180 -27.82 -11.83 -5.00
CA TYR A 180 -26.46 -11.41 -4.66
C TYR A 180 -26.40 -10.75 -3.27
N MET A 181 -27.32 -9.83 -2.97
CA MET A 181 -27.38 -9.16 -1.66
C MET A 181 -27.70 -10.15 -0.53
N LEU A 182 -28.61 -11.11 -0.73
CA LEU A 182 -28.82 -12.19 0.24
C LEU A 182 -27.55 -13.00 0.46
N GLY A 183 -26.82 -13.33 -0.61
CA GLY A 183 -25.51 -13.98 -0.53
C GLY A 183 -24.53 -13.21 0.36
N LEU A 184 -24.45 -11.89 0.17
CA LEU A 184 -23.60 -10.97 0.95
C LEU A 184 -23.99 -10.93 2.44
N MET A 185 -25.29 -10.90 2.73
CA MET A 185 -25.77 -10.87 4.11
C MET A 185 -25.52 -12.20 4.82
N TYR A 186 -25.75 -13.35 4.17
CA TYR A 186 -25.43 -14.66 4.73
C TYR A 186 -23.92 -14.90 4.89
N SER A 187 -23.08 -14.36 3.99
CA SER A 187 -21.64 -14.58 4.05
C SER A 187 -20.94 -13.81 5.16
N THR A 188 -21.43 -12.61 5.45
CA THR A 188 -20.79 -11.67 6.39
C THR A 188 -21.50 -11.61 7.73
N GLY A 189 -22.82 -11.84 7.77
CA GLY A 189 -23.64 -11.60 8.97
C GLY A 189 -23.78 -10.11 9.31
N VAL A 190 -23.68 -9.24 8.31
CA VAL A 190 -23.66 -7.78 8.47
C VAL A 190 -24.85 -7.26 9.28
N GLY A 191 -24.58 -6.35 10.22
CA GLY A 191 -25.60 -5.72 11.06
C GLY A 191 -26.34 -6.66 12.00
N ASN A 192 -25.82 -7.87 12.27
CA ASN A 192 -26.47 -8.91 13.06
C ASN A 192 -27.90 -9.27 12.57
N ALA A 193 -28.23 -8.95 11.32
CA ALA A 193 -29.55 -9.20 10.76
C ALA A 193 -29.80 -10.70 10.60
N VAL A 194 -28.76 -11.46 10.23
CA VAL A 194 -28.82 -12.89 9.94
C VAL A 194 -27.52 -13.55 10.42
N PRO A 195 -27.58 -14.76 11.01
CA PRO A 195 -26.39 -15.50 11.35
C PRO A 195 -25.61 -15.91 10.10
N ARG A 196 -24.28 -15.88 10.21
CA ARG A 196 -23.40 -16.22 9.10
C ARG A 196 -23.54 -17.69 8.68
N ASP A 197 -23.83 -17.92 7.40
CA ASP A 197 -23.97 -19.24 6.79
C ASP A 197 -23.32 -19.25 5.39
N GLN A 198 -22.13 -19.85 5.30
CA GLN A 198 -21.36 -19.88 4.05
C GLN A 198 -22.01 -20.76 2.97
N ALA A 199 -22.79 -21.78 3.35
CA ALA A 199 -23.43 -22.68 2.39
C ALA A 199 -24.63 -21.99 1.74
N ARG A 200 -25.46 -21.30 2.53
CA ARG A 200 -26.55 -20.47 1.99
C ARG A 200 -26.01 -19.31 1.15
N ALA A 201 -24.93 -18.65 1.61
CA ALA A 201 -24.30 -17.59 0.84
C ALA A 201 -23.88 -18.07 -0.56
N LEU A 202 -23.18 -19.20 -0.62
CA LEU A 202 -22.79 -19.81 -1.90
C LEU A 202 -24.02 -20.10 -2.77
N LEU A 203 -25.07 -20.71 -2.22
CA LEU A 203 -26.28 -21.04 -2.96
C LEU A 203 -26.88 -19.82 -3.65
N TYR A 204 -27.09 -18.73 -2.92
CA TYR A 204 -27.64 -17.51 -3.49
C TYR A 204 -26.71 -16.86 -4.51
N TYR A 205 -25.40 -16.84 -4.25
CA TYR A 205 -24.42 -16.37 -5.23
C TYR A 205 -24.43 -17.21 -6.51
N THR A 206 -24.60 -18.54 -6.42
CA THR A 206 -24.67 -19.40 -7.61
C THR A 206 -25.94 -19.13 -8.43
N PHE A 207 -27.10 -18.94 -7.79
CA PHE A 207 -28.32 -18.58 -8.52
C PHE A 207 -28.20 -17.22 -9.23
N ALA A 208 -27.60 -16.22 -8.57
CA ALA A 208 -27.35 -14.93 -9.18
C ALA A 208 -26.33 -15.03 -10.33
N ALA A 209 -25.27 -15.83 -10.16
CA ALA A 209 -24.23 -16.03 -11.17
C ALA A 209 -24.75 -16.79 -12.41
N ASP A 210 -25.63 -17.76 -12.24
CA ASP A 210 -26.25 -18.48 -13.35
C ASP A 210 -27.21 -17.60 -14.16
N GLN A 211 -27.81 -16.58 -13.53
CA GLN A 211 -28.56 -15.52 -14.20
C GLN A 211 -27.67 -14.45 -14.87
N GLY A 212 -26.35 -14.56 -14.74
CA GLY A 212 -25.40 -13.64 -15.37
C GLY A 212 -25.09 -12.37 -14.57
N HIS A 213 -25.38 -12.31 -13.27
CA HIS A 213 -25.01 -11.18 -12.42
C HIS A 213 -23.49 -11.11 -12.24
N THR A 214 -22.85 -10.02 -12.69
CA THR A 214 -21.39 -9.87 -12.77
C THR A 214 -20.70 -9.99 -11.41
N ARG A 215 -21.17 -9.26 -10.39
CA ARG A 215 -20.58 -9.31 -9.04
C ARG A 215 -20.73 -10.70 -8.40
N ALA A 216 -21.81 -11.41 -8.72
CA ALA A 216 -22.05 -12.75 -8.20
C ALA A 216 -21.14 -13.77 -8.88
N GLU A 217 -20.95 -13.67 -10.20
CA GLU A 217 -19.98 -14.50 -10.93
C GLU A 217 -18.56 -14.33 -10.35
N MET A 218 -18.14 -13.09 -10.02
CA MET A 218 -16.87 -12.87 -9.34
C MET A 218 -16.82 -13.50 -7.94
N ALA A 219 -17.85 -13.30 -7.12
CA ALA A 219 -17.90 -13.89 -5.78
C ALA A 219 -17.87 -15.43 -5.80
N VAL A 220 -18.61 -16.08 -6.71
CA VAL A 220 -18.57 -17.55 -6.89
C VAL A 220 -17.19 -18.01 -7.33
N ALA A 221 -16.59 -17.32 -8.31
CA ALA A 221 -15.24 -17.64 -8.78
C ALA A 221 -14.22 -17.53 -7.64
N TYR A 222 -14.23 -16.44 -6.87
CA TYR A 222 -13.33 -16.26 -5.75
C TYR A 222 -13.53 -17.33 -4.65
N ARG A 223 -14.79 -17.70 -4.35
CA ARG A 223 -15.10 -18.73 -3.36
C ARG A 223 -14.54 -20.10 -3.73
N HIS A 224 -14.69 -20.52 -4.99
CA HIS A 224 -14.07 -21.77 -5.48
C HIS A 224 -12.55 -21.66 -5.60
N HIS A 225 -12.00 -20.47 -5.86
CA HIS A 225 -10.55 -20.27 -5.90
C HIS A 225 -9.93 -20.40 -4.49
N ALA A 226 -10.52 -19.73 -3.50
CA ALA A 226 -10.05 -19.73 -2.12
C ALA A 226 -10.43 -21.00 -1.34
N GLY A 227 -11.50 -21.70 -1.75
CA GLY A 227 -12.09 -22.84 -1.05
C GLY A 227 -12.98 -22.43 0.11
N ILE A 228 -13.78 -21.36 -0.05
CA ILE A 228 -14.67 -20.81 0.99
C ILE A 228 -16.04 -21.46 0.85
N GLY A 229 -16.44 -22.29 1.82
CA GLY A 229 -17.71 -23.02 1.79
C GLY A 229 -17.82 -24.04 0.65
N THR A 230 -16.74 -24.29 -0.08
CA THR A 230 -16.67 -25.19 -1.25
C THR A 230 -15.27 -25.81 -1.38
N PRO A 231 -15.16 -26.99 -2.03
CA PRO A 231 -13.87 -27.47 -2.49
C PRO A 231 -13.32 -26.57 -3.62
N LYS A 232 -11.99 -26.50 -3.71
CA LYS A 232 -11.32 -25.76 -4.78
C LYS A 232 -11.55 -26.46 -6.12
N SER A 233 -11.95 -25.70 -7.14
CA SER A 233 -12.15 -26.22 -8.50
C SER A 233 -11.72 -25.20 -9.52
N CYS A 234 -10.66 -25.49 -10.29
CA CYS A 234 -10.13 -24.54 -11.26
C CYS A 234 -11.10 -24.33 -12.44
N GLU A 235 -11.83 -25.37 -12.86
CA GLU A 235 -12.72 -25.29 -14.01
C GLU A 235 -13.92 -24.37 -13.76
N THR A 236 -14.53 -24.44 -12.57
CA THR A 236 -15.65 -23.55 -12.22
C THR A 236 -15.16 -22.11 -12.09
N VAL A 237 -13.98 -21.90 -11.50
CA VAL A 237 -13.34 -20.59 -11.37
C VAL A 237 -13.07 -19.99 -12.75
N ALA A 238 -12.43 -20.75 -13.65
CA ALA A 238 -12.14 -20.30 -15.01
C ALA A 238 -13.41 -19.97 -15.78
N LYS A 239 -14.48 -20.78 -15.66
CA LYS A 239 -15.78 -20.53 -16.29
C LYS A 239 -16.37 -19.18 -15.86
N HIS A 240 -16.46 -18.91 -14.56
CA HIS A 240 -17.09 -17.69 -14.06
C HIS A 240 -16.21 -16.45 -14.28
N TYR A 241 -14.90 -16.51 -14.01
CA TYR A 241 -14.01 -15.39 -14.32
C TYR A 241 -13.92 -15.11 -15.81
N LYS A 242 -13.97 -16.13 -16.68
CA LYS A 242 -14.05 -15.91 -18.13
C LYS A 242 -15.30 -15.13 -18.52
N ARG A 243 -16.49 -15.49 -18.01
CA ARG A 243 -17.73 -14.75 -18.29
C ARG A 243 -17.65 -13.28 -17.87
N VAL A 244 -17.03 -13.00 -16.72
CA VAL A 244 -16.81 -11.63 -16.25
C VAL A 244 -15.79 -10.92 -17.14
N ALA A 245 -14.68 -11.59 -17.50
CA ALA A 245 -13.67 -11.04 -18.40
C ALA A 245 -14.25 -10.74 -19.79
N ASP A 246 -15.11 -11.60 -20.33
CA ASP A 246 -15.80 -11.37 -21.60
C ASP A 246 -16.68 -10.11 -21.53
N LYS A 247 -17.42 -9.93 -20.42
CA LYS A 247 -18.21 -8.70 -20.17
C LYS A 247 -17.31 -7.47 -20.01
N ALA A 248 -16.18 -7.60 -19.32
CA ALA A 248 -15.20 -6.54 -19.14
C ALA A 248 -14.57 -6.10 -20.46
N ILE A 249 -14.20 -7.03 -21.33
CA ILE A 249 -13.65 -6.73 -22.66
C ILE A 249 -14.73 -6.18 -23.59
N ALA A 250 -15.97 -6.69 -23.54
CA ALA A 250 -17.08 -6.11 -24.29
C ALA A 250 -17.35 -4.65 -23.88
N TRP A 251 -17.32 -4.37 -22.57
CA TRP A 251 -17.43 -3.00 -22.05
C TRP A 251 -16.24 -2.14 -22.47
N TYR A 252 -15.01 -2.65 -22.39
CA TYR A 252 -13.80 -1.96 -22.87
C TYR A 252 -13.92 -1.56 -24.34
N ARG A 253 -14.35 -2.49 -25.20
CA ARG A 253 -14.51 -2.29 -26.66
C ARG A 253 -15.72 -1.44 -27.03
N SER A 254 -16.73 -1.33 -26.16
CA SER A 254 -17.89 -0.45 -26.35
C SER A 254 -17.53 1.04 -26.30
N GLY A 255 -16.34 1.37 -25.79
CA GLY A 255 -15.83 2.73 -25.73
C GLY A 255 -15.47 3.32 -27.10
N PRO A 256 -14.99 4.57 -27.11
CA PRO A 256 -14.49 5.21 -28.32
C PRO A 256 -13.27 4.47 -28.90
N PRO A 257 -12.86 4.75 -30.16
CA PRO A 257 -11.73 4.08 -30.80
C PRO A 257 -10.49 3.96 -29.91
N GLY A 258 -9.99 2.74 -29.72
CA GLY A 258 -8.90 2.43 -28.78
C GLY A 258 -9.34 2.13 -27.34
N GLY A 259 -10.64 1.90 -27.11
CA GLY A 259 -11.21 1.36 -25.87
C GLY A 259 -11.59 2.40 -24.82
N MET A 260 -12.35 1.98 -23.80
CA MET A 260 -12.67 2.80 -22.64
C MET A 260 -11.39 3.18 -21.87
N SER A 261 -11.38 4.36 -21.26
CA SER A 261 -10.32 4.82 -20.37
C SER A 261 -10.93 5.29 -19.06
N TRP A 262 -10.39 4.81 -17.95
CA TRP A 262 -10.83 5.11 -16.58
C TRP A 262 -9.62 5.22 -15.65
N ILE A 263 -9.84 5.78 -14.48
CA ILE A 263 -8.86 5.86 -13.40
C ILE A 263 -9.03 4.61 -12.54
N ALA A 264 -7.92 3.96 -12.19
CA ALA A 264 -7.96 2.86 -11.23
C ALA A 264 -8.08 3.44 -9.83
N GLU A 265 -9.20 3.15 -9.16
CA GLU A 265 -9.57 3.65 -7.84
C GLU A 265 -9.24 2.63 -6.74
N SER A 266 -9.03 1.36 -7.10
CA SER A 266 -8.69 0.33 -6.12
C SER A 266 -7.36 0.65 -5.42
N SER A 267 -7.43 0.95 -4.13
CA SER A 267 -6.26 1.21 -3.29
C SER A 267 -6.50 0.72 -1.86
N ARG A 268 -5.41 0.47 -1.13
CA ARG A 268 -5.50 0.16 0.30
C ARG A 268 -5.51 1.47 1.06
N ILE A 269 -6.49 1.66 1.92
CA ILE A 269 -6.62 2.83 2.78
C ILE A 269 -5.45 2.90 3.76
N ALA A 270 -4.97 1.74 4.22
CA ALA A 270 -3.83 1.68 5.12
C ALA A 270 -2.56 2.27 4.48
N ASP A 271 -2.38 2.16 3.16
CA ASP A 271 -1.18 2.69 2.48
C ASP A 271 -1.14 4.23 2.54
N ASP A 272 -2.29 4.92 2.63
CA ASP A 272 -2.35 6.38 2.76
C ASP A 272 -1.81 6.90 4.12
N VAL A 273 -1.63 6.01 5.11
CA VAL A 273 -1.03 6.32 6.43
C VAL A 273 0.31 5.61 6.65
N GLY A 274 0.96 5.16 5.57
CA GLY A 274 2.24 4.45 5.62
C GLY A 274 2.13 2.95 5.87
N GLY A 275 0.92 2.39 5.77
CA GLY A 275 0.62 0.96 5.89
C GLY A 275 -0.10 0.59 7.19
N VAL A 276 -0.33 -0.70 7.38
CA VAL A 276 -1.16 -1.23 8.49
C VAL A 276 -0.54 -0.98 9.88
N TYR A 277 0.78 -0.92 9.96
CA TYR A 277 1.55 -0.62 11.17
C TYR A 277 2.09 0.82 11.19
N GLY A 278 1.78 1.61 10.15
CA GLY A 278 2.31 2.95 9.93
C GLY A 278 3.62 2.97 9.14
N GLU A 279 4.04 4.19 8.82
CA GLU A 279 5.24 4.51 8.06
C GLU A 279 6.49 3.91 8.71
N GLY A 280 7.33 3.28 7.92
CA GLY A 280 8.59 2.69 8.36
C GLY A 280 8.50 1.33 9.05
N ALA A 281 7.32 0.92 9.48
CA ALA A 281 7.10 -0.41 10.08
C ALA A 281 6.43 -1.39 9.12
N SER A 282 5.51 -0.91 8.30
CA SER A 282 4.74 -1.74 7.37
C SER A 282 5.58 -2.15 6.16
N ALA A 283 5.32 -3.33 5.62
CA ALA A 283 5.97 -3.78 4.39
C ALA A 283 5.63 -2.89 3.19
N SER A 284 4.47 -2.21 3.18
CA SER A 284 4.14 -1.27 2.11
C SER A 284 4.99 0.01 2.11
N SER A 285 5.53 0.44 3.26
CA SER A 285 6.37 1.63 3.38
C SER A 285 7.87 1.34 3.55
N ALA A 286 8.24 0.22 4.16
CA ALA A 286 9.64 -0.14 4.43
C ALA A 286 10.14 -1.37 3.66
N GLY A 287 9.27 -2.07 2.92
CA GLY A 287 9.63 -3.26 2.18
C GLY A 287 10.55 -3.00 0.98
N GLN A 288 11.07 -4.07 0.37
CA GLN A 288 11.98 -3.98 -0.79
C GLN A 288 11.39 -3.20 -1.97
N ASN A 289 10.07 -3.27 -2.17
CA ASN A 289 9.35 -2.60 -3.25
C ASN A 289 8.71 -1.27 -2.80
N ALA A 290 8.97 -0.83 -1.57
CA ALA A 290 8.47 0.44 -1.09
C ALA A 290 9.20 1.61 -1.78
N VAL A 291 8.49 2.71 -1.96
CA VAL A 291 9.04 3.92 -2.58
C VAL A 291 9.92 4.61 -1.56
N LYS A 292 11.25 4.41 -1.64
CA LYS A 292 12.22 5.07 -0.75
C LYS A 292 12.50 6.49 -1.25
N ALA A 293 12.22 7.50 -0.42
CA ALA A 293 12.63 8.86 -0.75
C ALA A 293 14.10 9.09 -0.45
N HIS A 294 14.79 9.59 -1.47
CA HIS A 294 16.08 10.24 -1.31
C HIS A 294 15.85 11.76 -1.13
N PRO A 295 16.75 12.54 -0.51
CA PRO A 295 16.60 14.00 -0.38
C PRO A 295 16.35 14.74 -1.71
N ASN A 296 16.73 14.13 -2.84
CA ASN A 296 16.52 14.64 -4.20
C ASN A 296 15.38 13.92 -4.96
N SER A 297 14.54 13.15 -4.28
CA SER A 297 13.50 12.32 -4.88
C SER A 297 12.11 12.88 -4.60
N ASP A 298 11.29 13.00 -5.66
CA ASP A 298 9.87 13.36 -5.59
C ASP A 298 8.98 12.21 -5.05
N ALA A 299 9.58 11.17 -4.46
CA ALA A 299 8.93 9.95 -3.98
C ALA A 299 7.74 10.18 -3.03
N TYR A 300 7.78 11.24 -2.23
CA TYR A 300 6.71 11.62 -1.30
C TYR A 300 5.96 12.89 -1.72
N ALA A 301 6.21 13.42 -2.92
CA ALA A 301 5.46 14.58 -3.41
C ALA A 301 4.01 14.17 -3.67
N SER A 302 3.06 14.89 -3.08
CA SER A 302 1.65 14.71 -3.43
C SER A 302 1.45 15.03 -4.91
N ILE A 303 0.43 14.43 -5.55
CA ILE A 303 0.15 14.70 -6.97
C ILE A 303 -0.10 16.19 -7.20
N GLU A 304 -0.67 16.88 -6.21
CA GLU A 304 -0.88 18.32 -6.21
C GLU A 304 0.45 19.10 -6.19
N ASP A 305 1.42 18.71 -5.37
CA ASP A 305 2.75 19.37 -5.34
C ASP A 305 3.47 19.19 -6.67
N ILE A 306 3.37 18.00 -7.27
CA ILE A 306 3.90 17.71 -8.61
C ILE A 306 3.22 18.62 -9.64
N ILE A 307 1.90 18.76 -9.59
CA ILE A 307 1.15 19.64 -10.49
C ILE A 307 1.56 21.10 -10.31
N GLU A 308 1.69 21.59 -9.09
CA GLU A 308 2.11 22.97 -8.80
C GLU A 308 3.51 23.23 -9.34
N TYR A 309 4.45 22.31 -9.07
CA TYR A 309 5.80 22.38 -9.62
C TYR A 309 5.81 22.38 -11.16
N LEU A 310 5.08 21.44 -11.78
CA LEU A 310 5.00 21.35 -13.24
C LEU A 310 4.32 22.57 -13.86
N ASP A 311 3.31 23.15 -13.20
CA ASP A 311 2.66 24.36 -13.68
C ASP A 311 3.60 25.57 -13.58
N LEU A 312 4.33 25.72 -12.47
CA LEU A 312 5.37 26.74 -12.32
C LEU A 312 6.44 26.61 -13.42
N MET A 313 6.90 25.39 -13.70
CA MET A 313 7.89 25.13 -14.75
C MET A 313 7.32 25.37 -16.17
N SER A 314 6.06 25.01 -16.38
CA SER A 314 5.31 25.28 -17.61
C SER A 314 5.20 26.80 -17.87
N GLN A 315 4.89 27.59 -16.83
CA GLN A 315 4.83 29.06 -16.86
C GLN A 315 6.21 29.68 -17.17
N LYS A 316 7.29 29.13 -16.63
CA LYS A 316 8.68 29.51 -16.99
C LYS A 316 9.04 29.18 -18.45
N GLY A 317 8.20 28.46 -19.17
CA GLY A 317 8.40 28.13 -20.57
C GLY A 317 9.10 26.80 -20.79
N ASP A 318 9.10 25.89 -19.81
CA ASP A 318 9.48 24.50 -20.04
C ASP A 318 8.35 23.75 -20.76
N PHE A 319 8.66 23.18 -21.92
CA PHE A 319 7.69 22.43 -22.73
C PHE A 319 7.54 20.99 -22.27
N LYS A 320 8.54 20.41 -21.59
CA LYS A 320 8.46 19.06 -21.03
C LYS A 320 7.47 19.04 -19.87
N ALA A 321 7.57 20.02 -18.98
CA ALA A 321 6.60 20.22 -17.91
C ALA A 321 5.18 20.41 -18.45
N SER A 322 4.98 21.29 -19.45
CA SER A 322 3.66 21.47 -20.08
C SER A 322 3.12 20.17 -20.68
N PHE A 323 3.96 19.37 -21.34
CA PHE A 323 3.55 18.09 -21.91
C PHE A 323 3.15 17.07 -20.82
N ASN A 324 3.99 16.94 -19.78
CA ASN A 324 3.71 16.03 -18.66
C ASN A 324 2.44 16.42 -17.92
N LEU A 325 2.21 17.71 -17.72
CA LEU A 325 0.98 18.23 -17.12
C LEU A 325 -0.25 17.91 -17.98
N GLY A 326 -0.15 18.09 -19.30
CA GLY A 326 -1.20 17.67 -20.24
C GLY A 326 -1.48 16.16 -20.18
N ARG A 327 -0.45 15.33 -20.04
CA ARG A 327 -0.59 13.88 -19.89
C ARG A 327 -1.28 13.50 -18.58
N ILE A 328 -0.87 14.10 -17.45
CA ILE A 328 -1.45 13.86 -16.13
C ILE A 328 -2.95 14.17 -16.13
N TYR A 329 -3.37 15.33 -16.66
CA TYR A 329 -4.79 15.67 -16.78
C TYR A 329 -5.56 14.78 -17.77
N TYR A 330 -4.91 14.29 -18.82
CA TYR A 330 -5.56 13.42 -19.82
C TYR A 330 -5.75 11.98 -19.31
N GLU A 331 -4.79 11.43 -18.58
CA GLU A 331 -4.86 10.06 -18.04
C GLU A 331 -5.67 10.03 -16.74
N GLY A 332 -5.53 11.05 -15.90
CA GLY A 332 -6.06 11.07 -14.53
C GLY A 332 -5.26 10.15 -13.60
N GLN A 333 -5.32 10.41 -12.30
CA GLN A 333 -4.66 9.61 -11.26
C GLN A 333 -5.52 9.59 -9.99
N LYS A 334 -5.19 8.74 -9.02
CA LYS A 334 -5.86 8.76 -7.70
C LYS A 334 -5.78 10.18 -7.12
N GLY A 335 -6.94 10.74 -6.75
CA GLY A 335 -7.06 12.12 -6.25
C GLY A 335 -7.21 13.20 -7.34
N LEU A 336 -6.84 12.91 -8.60
CA LEU A 336 -6.95 13.82 -9.73
C LEU A 336 -7.91 13.30 -10.80
N GLU A 337 -9.08 13.94 -10.90
CA GLU A 337 -10.03 13.66 -11.96
C GLU A 337 -9.49 14.02 -13.35
N ARG A 338 -9.97 13.30 -14.36
CA ARG A 338 -9.56 13.51 -15.74
C ARG A 338 -10.16 14.78 -16.32
N ASP A 339 -9.31 15.78 -16.63
CA ASP A 339 -9.69 17.01 -17.33
C ASP A 339 -9.10 17.03 -18.75
N VAL A 340 -9.94 16.62 -19.69
CA VAL A 340 -9.57 16.51 -21.10
C VAL A 340 -9.38 17.89 -21.76
N ASP A 341 -10.11 18.91 -21.32
CA ASP A 341 -10.05 20.23 -21.94
C ASP A 341 -8.79 20.98 -21.52
N LEU A 342 -8.44 20.89 -20.24
CA LEU A 342 -7.20 21.43 -19.72
C LEU A 342 -5.98 20.68 -20.31
N ALA A 343 -6.06 19.36 -20.43
CA ALA A 343 -5.04 18.58 -21.14
C ALA A 343 -4.84 19.07 -22.58
N ARG A 344 -5.93 19.32 -23.32
CA ARG A 344 -5.86 19.86 -24.69
C ARG A 344 -5.15 21.21 -24.73
N LYS A 345 -5.42 22.08 -23.77
CA LYS A 345 -4.80 23.41 -23.69
C LYS A 345 -3.28 23.29 -23.55
N TYR A 346 -2.80 22.43 -22.66
CA TYR A 346 -1.37 22.20 -22.49
C TYR A 346 -0.72 21.55 -23.72
N PHE A 347 -1.34 20.53 -24.33
CA PHE A 347 -0.82 19.94 -25.58
C PHE A 347 -0.78 20.95 -26.73
N LYS A 348 -1.81 21.81 -26.86
CA LYS A 348 -1.83 22.90 -27.83
C LYS A 348 -0.71 23.91 -27.57
N ALA A 349 -0.45 24.26 -26.30
CA ALA A 349 0.63 25.17 -25.94
C ALA A 349 2.00 24.62 -26.38
N VAL A 350 2.24 23.30 -26.20
CA VAL A 350 3.47 22.64 -26.65
C VAL A 350 3.57 22.65 -28.18
N THR A 351 2.51 22.21 -28.87
CA THR A 351 2.53 22.12 -30.35
C THR A 351 2.66 23.49 -31.03
N GLN A 352 2.08 24.55 -30.47
CA GLN A 352 2.19 25.92 -30.99
C GLN A 352 3.60 26.52 -30.86
N ARG A 353 4.40 26.04 -29.90
CA ARG A 353 5.81 26.44 -29.77
C ARG A 353 6.66 25.91 -30.91
N PHE A 354 6.28 24.76 -31.50
CA PHE A 354 7.01 24.15 -32.62
C PHE A 354 6.39 24.49 -34.00
N TRP A 355 5.07 24.41 -34.13
CA TRP A 355 4.34 24.74 -35.35
C TRP A 355 3.55 26.05 -35.21
N LYS A 356 4.08 27.13 -35.80
CA LYS A 356 3.40 28.44 -35.82
C LYS A 356 2.79 28.69 -37.20
N LYS A 357 1.46 28.84 -37.26
CA LYS A 357 0.70 29.03 -38.52
C LYS A 357 1.02 27.99 -39.61
N GLY A 358 1.27 26.74 -39.20
CA GLY A 358 1.56 25.64 -40.14
C GLY A 358 3.01 25.56 -40.64
N ARG A 359 3.90 26.46 -40.20
CA ARG A 359 5.34 26.37 -40.47
C ARG A 359 6.09 25.92 -39.22
N ILE A 360 7.18 25.17 -39.41
CA ILE A 360 8.12 24.83 -38.36
C ILE A 360 8.88 26.11 -37.99
N VAL A 361 9.05 26.37 -36.70
CA VAL A 361 9.85 27.51 -36.22
C VAL A 361 11.33 27.19 -36.42
N ASP A 362 12.09 28.09 -37.04
CA ASP A 362 13.49 27.81 -37.43
C ASP A 362 14.47 27.71 -36.24
N ASN A 363 14.18 28.38 -35.11
CA ASN A 363 15.02 28.40 -33.91
C ASN A 363 14.23 27.91 -32.68
N TYR A 364 14.27 26.60 -32.43
CA TYR A 364 13.58 25.96 -31.30
C TYR A 364 14.54 25.28 -30.33
N LYS A 365 14.11 25.12 -29.08
CA LYS A 365 14.89 24.41 -28.05
C LYS A 365 15.06 22.93 -28.42
N PRO A 366 16.25 22.33 -28.26
CA PRO A 366 16.47 20.90 -28.51
C PRO A 366 15.47 20.01 -27.78
N GLY A 367 14.93 19.01 -28.47
CA GLY A 367 13.93 18.08 -27.92
C GLY A 367 12.47 18.58 -27.93
N LEU A 368 12.23 19.83 -28.33
CA LEU A 368 10.86 20.35 -28.52
C LEU A 368 10.15 19.64 -29.67
N ASP A 369 10.87 19.33 -30.75
CA ASP A 369 10.44 18.56 -31.90
C ASP A 369 9.81 17.20 -31.50
N LYS A 370 10.54 16.39 -30.74
CA LYS A 370 10.07 15.08 -30.24
C LYS A 370 8.84 15.24 -29.33
N THR A 371 8.87 16.22 -28.42
CA THR A 371 7.79 16.46 -27.46
C THR A 371 6.53 17.00 -28.14
N ALA A 372 6.70 17.86 -29.15
CA ALA A 372 5.60 18.37 -29.97
C ALA A 372 4.95 17.27 -30.81
N CYS A 373 5.73 16.32 -31.33
CA CYS A 373 5.20 15.14 -32.02
C CYS A 373 4.37 14.24 -31.09
N LYS A 374 4.86 13.99 -29.87
CA LYS A 374 4.09 13.29 -28.83
C LYS A 374 2.78 14.02 -28.51
N ALA A 375 2.86 15.34 -28.28
CA ALA A 375 1.67 16.16 -28.02
C ALA A 375 0.69 16.14 -29.20
N ALA A 376 1.18 16.13 -30.45
CA ALA A 376 0.36 15.95 -31.64
C ALA A 376 -0.33 14.59 -31.67
N GLY A 377 0.34 13.51 -31.26
CA GLY A 377 -0.26 12.18 -31.09
C GLY A 377 -1.39 12.15 -30.06
N PHE A 378 -1.27 12.88 -28.94
CA PHE A 378 -2.37 13.04 -27.98
C PHE A 378 -3.53 13.85 -28.56
N ILE A 379 -3.26 14.98 -29.23
CA ILE A 379 -4.32 15.77 -29.88
C ILE A 379 -5.04 14.95 -30.96
N GLY A 380 -4.30 14.19 -31.77
CA GLY A 380 -4.87 13.29 -32.78
C GLY A 380 -5.77 12.24 -32.14
N ARG A 381 -5.34 11.63 -31.03
CA ARG A 381 -6.13 10.68 -30.23
C ARG A 381 -7.41 11.31 -29.68
N MET A 382 -7.35 12.55 -29.19
CA MET A 382 -8.53 13.27 -28.70
C MET A 382 -9.58 13.48 -29.81
N TYR A 383 -9.16 13.87 -31.02
CA TYR A 383 -10.06 14.01 -32.17
C TYR A 383 -10.59 12.66 -32.68
N LEU A 384 -9.75 11.62 -32.68
CA LEU A 384 -10.15 10.26 -33.07
C LEU A 384 -11.25 9.72 -32.13
N ARG A 385 -11.14 10.01 -30.84
CA ARG A 385 -12.05 9.51 -29.79
C ARG A 385 -13.25 10.42 -29.54
N GLY A 386 -13.20 11.68 -29.97
CA GLY A 386 -14.22 12.68 -29.65
C GLY A 386 -14.17 13.15 -28.19
N GLU A 387 -12.99 13.11 -27.56
CA GLU A 387 -12.83 13.47 -26.14
C GLU A 387 -12.63 14.97 -25.97
N GLY A 388 -13.60 15.62 -25.31
CA GLY A 388 -13.71 17.07 -25.07
C GLY A 388 -13.92 17.93 -26.32
N SER A 389 -13.97 17.32 -27.50
CA SER A 389 -14.28 17.98 -28.77
C SER A 389 -15.00 16.97 -29.67
N PRO A 390 -15.90 17.42 -30.56
CA PRO A 390 -16.56 16.50 -31.49
C PRO A 390 -15.57 15.64 -32.26
N GLN A 391 -15.93 14.37 -32.48
CA GLN A 391 -15.11 13.43 -33.23
C GLN A 391 -14.87 13.94 -34.65
N ASP A 392 -13.61 13.99 -35.07
CA ASP A 392 -13.20 14.49 -36.39
C ASP A 392 -12.00 13.68 -36.89
N PHE A 393 -12.26 12.76 -37.80
CA PHE A 393 -11.24 11.85 -38.32
C PHE A 393 -10.21 12.54 -39.22
N ASP A 394 -10.61 13.57 -39.96
CA ASP A 394 -9.69 14.29 -40.85
C ASP A 394 -8.66 15.08 -40.03
N ARG A 395 -9.11 15.74 -38.96
CA ARG A 395 -8.19 16.39 -38.01
C ARG A 395 -7.34 15.38 -37.27
N ALA A 396 -7.90 14.24 -36.86
CA ALA A 396 -7.12 13.19 -36.22
C ALA A 396 -5.96 12.74 -37.11
N LYS A 397 -6.25 12.42 -38.38
CA LYS A 397 -5.25 12.07 -39.40
C LYS A 397 -4.19 13.17 -39.54
N TYR A 398 -4.62 14.41 -39.69
CA TYR A 398 -3.72 15.56 -39.83
C TYR A 398 -2.71 15.67 -38.67
N TRP A 399 -3.16 15.48 -37.43
CA TRP A 399 -2.29 15.53 -36.26
C TRP A 399 -1.39 14.30 -36.14
N PHE A 400 -1.88 13.11 -36.48
CA PHE A 400 -1.03 11.92 -36.50
C PHE A 400 0.06 11.98 -37.57
N GLU A 401 -0.25 12.47 -38.77
CA GLU A 401 0.76 12.67 -39.83
C GLU A 401 1.87 13.63 -39.39
N ARG A 402 1.55 14.65 -38.58
CA ARG A 402 2.57 15.51 -37.97
C ARG A 402 3.44 14.79 -36.95
N GLY A 403 2.89 13.83 -36.20
CA GLY A 403 3.64 13.03 -35.23
C GLY A 403 4.62 12.05 -35.90
N LEU A 404 4.38 11.68 -37.17
CA LEU A 404 5.27 10.79 -37.92
C LEU A 404 6.65 11.38 -38.21
N SER A 405 6.83 12.71 -38.18
CA SER A 405 8.14 13.32 -38.48
C SER A 405 9.24 12.85 -37.53
N HIS A 406 8.90 12.50 -36.29
CA HIS A 406 9.78 11.87 -35.32
C HIS A 406 9.34 10.44 -34.94
N SER A 407 8.56 9.77 -35.79
CA SER A 407 8.10 8.40 -35.59
C SER A 407 7.41 8.17 -34.23
N ASP A 408 6.57 9.10 -33.78
CA ASP A 408 5.84 8.95 -32.51
C ASP A 408 4.96 7.69 -32.50
N ALA A 409 5.19 6.80 -31.52
CA ALA A 409 4.51 5.51 -31.43
C ALA A 409 2.99 5.64 -31.30
N GLN A 410 2.49 6.64 -30.56
CA GLN A 410 1.05 6.86 -30.41
C GLN A 410 0.40 7.32 -31.73
N SER A 411 1.10 8.14 -32.50
CA SER A 411 0.64 8.60 -33.82
C SER A 411 0.63 7.46 -34.85
N GLN A 412 1.67 6.62 -34.84
CA GLN A 412 1.72 5.41 -35.67
C GLN A 412 0.58 4.45 -35.32
N TYR A 413 0.37 4.17 -34.03
CA TYR A 413 -0.75 3.36 -33.56
C TYR A 413 -2.11 3.95 -33.96
N GLY A 414 -2.28 5.27 -33.80
CA GLY A 414 -3.51 5.98 -34.19
C GLY A 414 -3.82 5.82 -35.68
N LEU A 415 -2.82 5.99 -36.55
CA LEU A 415 -2.98 5.75 -37.99
C LEU A 415 -3.24 4.28 -38.31
N GLY A 416 -2.56 3.36 -37.62
CA GLY A 416 -2.81 1.92 -37.73
C GLY A 416 -4.28 1.58 -37.44
N LEU A 417 -4.85 2.12 -36.36
CA LEU A 417 -6.28 1.97 -36.04
C LEU A 417 -7.19 2.56 -37.10
N MET A 418 -6.84 3.73 -37.66
CA MET A 418 -7.63 4.36 -38.73
C MET A 418 -7.65 3.48 -39.98
N PHE A 419 -6.51 2.92 -40.39
CA PHE A 419 -6.43 2.00 -41.54
C PHE A 419 -7.07 0.64 -41.28
N LEU A 420 -6.99 0.11 -40.06
CA LEU A 420 -7.60 -1.17 -39.70
C LEU A 420 -9.13 -1.11 -39.74
N ASN A 421 -9.71 -0.05 -39.18
CA ASN A 421 -11.16 0.09 -39.01
C ASN A 421 -11.83 0.97 -40.08
N GLY A 422 -11.05 1.68 -40.91
CA GLY A 422 -11.56 2.57 -41.94
C GLY A 422 -12.06 3.93 -41.42
N TYR A 423 -11.47 4.46 -40.35
CA TYR A 423 -11.86 5.75 -39.79
C TYR A 423 -11.29 6.91 -40.61
N GLY A 424 -12.11 7.58 -41.41
CA GLY A 424 -11.68 8.70 -42.28
C GLY A 424 -10.71 8.31 -43.40
N VAL A 425 -10.38 7.02 -43.54
CA VAL A 425 -9.48 6.46 -44.56
C VAL A 425 -10.05 5.14 -45.08
N GLN A 426 -9.64 4.74 -46.28
CA GLN A 426 -10.00 3.42 -46.80
C GLN A 426 -9.30 2.32 -45.99
N LYS A 427 -10.08 1.29 -45.61
CA LYS A 427 -9.59 0.15 -44.84
C LYS A 427 -8.44 -0.56 -45.57
N ASP A 428 -7.33 -0.74 -44.88
CA ASP A 428 -6.11 -1.35 -45.39
C ASP A 428 -5.32 -2.02 -44.25
N VAL A 429 -5.42 -3.35 -44.17
CA VAL A 429 -4.81 -4.14 -43.09
C VAL A 429 -3.28 -4.20 -43.25
N GLY A 430 -2.76 -4.18 -44.48
CA GLY A 430 -1.32 -4.24 -44.74
C GLY A 430 -0.61 -3.02 -44.17
N ARG A 431 -1.08 -1.83 -44.55
CA ARG A 431 -0.55 -0.57 -43.98
C ARG A 431 -0.77 -0.46 -42.48
N ALA A 432 -1.93 -0.92 -41.96
CA ALA A 432 -2.17 -0.94 -40.52
C ALA A 432 -1.11 -1.76 -39.78
N THR A 433 -0.76 -2.94 -40.31
CA THR A 433 0.26 -3.83 -39.74
C THR A 433 1.64 -3.19 -39.71
N GLU A 434 2.04 -2.49 -40.77
CA GLU A 434 3.31 -1.75 -40.82
C GLU A 434 3.37 -0.66 -39.73
N PHE A 435 2.30 0.12 -39.58
CA PHE A 435 2.22 1.14 -38.53
C PHE A 435 2.21 0.54 -37.13
N PHE A 436 1.48 -0.56 -36.91
CA PHE A 436 1.50 -1.23 -35.61
C PHE A 436 2.88 -1.82 -35.29
N LYS A 437 3.58 -2.40 -36.27
CA LYS A 437 4.95 -2.89 -36.11
C LYS A 437 5.90 -1.78 -35.69
N ALA A 438 5.88 -0.65 -36.39
CA ALA A 438 6.72 0.51 -36.06
C ALA A 438 6.44 1.07 -34.64
N ALA A 439 5.18 1.01 -34.18
CA ALA A 439 4.82 1.42 -32.82
C ALA A 439 5.20 0.36 -31.76
N ALA A 440 5.04 -0.93 -32.08
CA ALA A 440 5.40 -2.03 -31.19
C ALA A 440 6.91 -2.15 -30.96
N ASP A 441 7.73 -1.83 -31.98
CA ASP A 441 9.19 -1.75 -31.89
C ASP A 441 9.66 -0.61 -30.93
N GLN A 442 8.75 0.29 -30.54
CA GLN A 442 8.96 1.34 -29.53
C GLN A 442 8.30 1.00 -28.18
N ASP A 443 8.00 -0.28 -27.94
CA ASP A 443 7.36 -0.79 -26.73
C ASP A 443 5.96 -0.21 -26.45
N TYR A 444 5.23 0.18 -27.49
CA TYR A 444 3.87 0.68 -27.33
C TYR A 444 2.87 -0.48 -27.14
N ALA A 445 2.50 -0.75 -25.88
CA ALA A 445 1.68 -1.89 -25.50
C ALA A 445 0.36 -2.06 -26.29
N PRO A 446 -0.45 -1.01 -26.56
CA PRO A 446 -1.66 -1.17 -27.38
C PRO A 446 -1.36 -1.65 -28.81
N ALA A 447 -0.24 -1.23 -29.41
CA ALA A 447 0.14 -1.70 -30.75
C ALA A 447 0.60 -3.16 -30.73
N GLN A 448 1.36 -3.56 -29.69
CA GLN A 448 1.75 -4.96 -29.48
C GLN A 448 0.52 -5.88 -29.39
N VAL A 449 -0.54 -5.46 -28.69
CA VAL A 449 -1.80 -6.24 -28.63
C VAL A 449 -2.45 -6.37 -30.01
N GLN A 450 -2.56 -5.29 -30.78
CA GLN A 450 -3.17 -5.35 -32.11
C GLN A 450 -2.37 -6.21 -33.09
N LEU A 451 -1.04 -6.18 -33.02
CA LEU A 451 -0.20 -7.12 -33.78
C LEU A 451 -0.42 -8.56 -33.32
N GLY A 452 -0.44 -8.78 -32.01
CA GLY A 452 -0.68 -10.09 -31.42
C GLY A 452 -2.01 -10.67 -31.88
N SER A 453 -3.08 -9.87 -31.91
CA SER A 453 -4.39 -10.32 -32.42
C SER A 453 -4.36 -10.61 -33.91
N LEU A 454 -3.67 -9.80 -34.73
CA LEU A 454 -3.52 -10.06 -36.16
C LEU A 454 -2.74 -11.35 -36.46
N TYR A 455 -1.71 -11.68 -35.66
CA TYR A 455 -1.00 -12.97 -35.78
C TYR A 455 -1.84 -14.14 -35.26
N LEU A 456 -2.59 -13.94 -34.17
CA LEU A 456 -3.50 -14.94 -33.62
C LEU A 456 -4.60 -15.32 -34.63
N ASP A 457 -5.13 -14.33 -35.36
CA ASP A 457 -6.16 -14.53 -36.39
C ASP A 457 -5.66 -15.31 -37.61
N GLN A 458 -4.35 -15.26 -37.92
CA GLN A 458 -3.74 -16.02 -39.01
C GLN A 458 -3.59 -17.52 -38.66
N GLY A 459 -3.26 -17.82 -37.40
CA GLY A 459 -3.34 -19.17 -36.84
C GLY A 459 -2.24 -20.17 -37.23
N HIS A 460 -1.18 -19.76 -37.95
CA HIS A 460 -0.03 -20.65 -38.18
C HIS A 460 0.80 -20.82 -36.89
N ALA A 461 1.52 -21.95 -36.78
CA ALA A 461 2.28 -22.25 -35.57
C ALA A 461 3.33 -21.16 -35.23
N ASP A 462 4.02 -20.63 -36.23
CA ASP A 462 5.00 -19.55 -36.05
C ASP A 462 4.32 -18.23 -35.63
N ASP A 463 3.14 -17.95 -36.18
CA ASP A 463 2.34 -16.76 -35.84
C ASP A 463 1.83 -16.83 -34.39
N LEU A 464 1.45 -18.02 -33.90
CA LEU A 464 1.04 -18.21 -32.51
C LEU A 464 2.17 -17.94 -31.51
N ALA A 465 3.41 -18.30 -31.88
CA ALA A 465 4.59 -17.98 -31.07
C ALA A 465 4.87 -16.47 -31.06
N ALA A 466 4.73 -15.80 -32.21
CA ALA A 466 4.85 -14.34 -32.31
C ALA A 466 3.76 -13.62 -31.51
N ALA A 467 2.50 -14.04 -31.62
CA ALA A 467 1.37 -13.48 -30.88
C ALA A 467 1.59 -13.58 -29.37
N ASN A 468 2.00 -14.75 -28.90
CA ASN A 468 2.38 -14.99 -27.51
C ASN A 468 3.45 -14.01 -27.01
N HIS A 469 4.50 -13.80 -27.79
CA HIS A 469 5.57 -12.88 -27.43
C HIS A 469 5.07 -11.44 -27.31
N TYR A 470 4.28 -10.97 -28.28
CA TYR A 470 3.70 -9.62 -28.23
C TYR A 470 2.73 -9.43 -27.07
N PHE A 471 1.90 -10.43 -26.75
CA PHE A 471 1.02 -10.35 -25.58
C PHE A 471 1.79 -10.33 -24.27
N GLU A 472 2.89 -11.07 -24.14
CA GLU A 472 3.76 -11.01 -22.96
C GLU A 472 4.40 -9.63 -22.78
N LEU A 473 4.88 -9.02 -23.86
CA LEU A 473 5.41 -7.65 -23.84
C LEU A 473 4.32 -6.66 -23.39
N ALA A 474 3.12 -6.75 -23.97
CA ALA A 474 2.02 -5.86 -23.62
C ALA A 474 1.50 -6.07 -22.19
N ALA A 475 1.54 -7.31 -21.68
CA ALA A 475 1.15 -7.65 -20.32
C ALA A 475 2.10 -7.05 -19.27
N ARG A 476 3.41 -6.92 -19.58
CA ARG A 476 4.37 -6.22 -18.70
C ARG A 476 3.98 -4.77 -18.45
N TYR A 477 3.36 -4.11 -19.43
CA TYR A 477 2.81 -2.77 -19.32
C TYR A 477 1.35 -2.74 -18.80
N GLY A 478 0.82 -3.88 -18.37
CA GLY A 478 -0.50 -3.96 -17.74
C GLY A 478 -1.69 -3.80 -18.70
N ASN A 479 -1.54 -4.08 -20.00
CA ASN A 479 -2.66 -3.96 -20.94
C ASN A 479 -3.75 -5.02 -20.65
N ILE A 480 -5.01 -4.59 -20.54
CA ILE A 480 -6.14 -5.48 -20.19
C ILE A 480 -6.46 -6.51 -21.28
N GLU A 481 -6.39 -6.14 -22.56
CA GLU A 481 -6.65 -7.05 -23.67
C GLU A 481 -5.53 -8.09 -23.81
N ALA A 482 -4.28 -7.72 -23.52
CA ALA A 482 -3.16 -8.66 -23.51
C ALA A 482 -3.39 -9.80 -22.50
N TYR A 483 -3.77 -9.46 -21.26
CA TYR A 483 -4.11 -10.46 -20.25
C TYR A 483 -5.28 -11.34 -20.68
N TYR A 484 -6.29 -10.78 -21.35
CA TYR A 484 -7.43 -11.55 -21.85
C TYR A 484 -7.02 -12.58 -22.90
N TYR A 485 -6.26 -12.18 -23.92
CA TYR A 485 -5.78 -13.11 -24.94
C TYR A 485 -4.85 -14.17 -24.36
N MET A 486 -3.96 -13.79 -23.44
CA MET A 486 -3.12 -14.77 -22.73
C MET A 486 -3.97 -15.74 -21.91
N ALA A 487 -5.03 -15.29 -21.26
CA ALA A 487 -5.94 -16.15 -20.51
C ALA A 487 -6.63 -17.17 -21.43
N ASP A 488 -7.18 -16.72 -22.56
CA ASP A 488 -7.83 -17.58 -23.55
C ASP A 488 -6.86 -18.60 -24.16
N MET A 489 -5.65 -18.17 -24.52
CA MET A 489 -4.62 -19.07 -25.07
C MET A 489 -4.23 -20.15 -24.05
N ASN A 490 -4.02 -19.79 -22.78
CA ASN A 490 -3.70 -20.76 -21.71
C ASN A 490 -4.89 -21.67 -21.35
N TYR A 491 -6.11 -21.16 -21.43
CA TYR A 491 -7.32 -21.93 -21.11
C TYR A 491 -7.68 -22.95 -22.20
N LEU A 492 -7.54 -22.55 -23.47
CA LEU A 492 -7.83 -23.38 -24.63
C LEU A 492 -6.63 -24.26 -25.04
N GLY A 493 -5.41 -23.89 -24.66
CA GLY A 493 -4.18 -24.55 -25.11
C GLY A 493 -3.78 -24.19 -26.54
N VAL A 494 -4.01 -22.94 -26.95
CA VAL A 494 -3.66 -22.44 -28.29
C VAL A 494 -2.25 -21.85 -28.24
N GLY A 495 -1.30 -22.47 -28.96
CA GLY A 495 0.10 -22.04 -28.98
C GLY A 495 0.89 -22.29 -27.69
N ARG A 496 0.27 -22.90 -26.66
CA ARG A 496 0.87 -23.29 -25.37
C ARG A 496 0.17 -24.51 -24.80
N GLU A 497 0.77 -25.14 -23.79
CA GLU A 497 0.10 -26.16 -22.99
C GLU A 497 -1.06 -25.56 -22.19
N LYS A 498 -2.15 -26.32 -22.08
CA LYS A 498 -3.32 -25.90 -21.32
C LYS A 498 -2.98 -25.81 -19.83
N SER A 499 -3.05 -24.61 -19.26
CA SER A 499 -2.85 -24.35 -17.84
C SER A 499 -4.03 -23.59 -17.25
N CYS A 500 -4.85 -24.29 -16.46
CA CYS A 500 -6.02 -23.69 -15.86
C CYS A 500 -5.65 -22.64 -14.79
N ASN A 501 -4.66 -22.93 -13.94
CA ASN A 501 -4.27 -22.01 -12.86
C ASN A 501 -3.74 -20.68 -13.41
N THR A 502 -2.90 -20.74 -14.44
CA THR A 502 -2.37 -19.55 -15.10
C THR A 502 -3.48 -18.77 -15.79
N ALA A 503 -4.39 -19.45 -16.51
CA ALA A 503 -5.54 -18.80 -17.14
C ALA A 503 -6.45 -18.10 -16.11
N VAL A 504 -6.73 -18.74 -14.97
CA VAL A 504 -7.52 -18.16 -13.88
C VAL A 504 -6.86 -16.89 -13.35
N SER A 505 -5.54 -16.86 -13.14
CA SER A 505 -4.85 -15.65 -12.68
C SER A 505 -4.99 -14.47 -13.67
N TYR A 506 -4.91 -14.74 -14.97
CA TYR A 506 -5.09 -13.72 -16.00
C TYR A 506 -6.54 -13.26 -16.12
N TYR A 507 -7.52 -14.16 -16.15
CA TYR A 507 -8.94 -13.76 -16.16
C TYR A 507 -9.32 -12.96 -14.91
N LYS A 508 -8.81 -13.35 -13.74
CA LYS A 508 -8.99 -12.59 -12.49
C LYS A 508 -8.44 -11.17 -12.65
N ASN A 509 -7.24 -11.01 -13.19
CA ASN A 509 -6.63 -9.70 -13.42
C ASN A 509 -7.50 -8.83 -14.35
N VAL A 510 -8.00 -9.39 -15.45
CA VAL A 510 -8.91 -8.68 -16.38
C VAL A 510 -10.20 -8.26 -15.68
N ALA A 511 -10.82 -9.18 -14.95
CA ALA A 511 -12.06 -8.93 -14.22
C ALA A 511 -11.89 -7.82 -13.17
N GLU A 512 -10.79 -7.86 -12.40
CA GLU A 512 -10.53 -6.88 -11.35
C GLU A 512 -10.22 -5.48 -11.89
N ARG A 513 -9.54 -5.38 -13.05
CA ARG A 513 -9.16 -4.10 -13.66
C ARG A 513 -10.33 -3.30 -14.24
N ALA A 514 -11.42 -3.97 -14.64
CA ALA A 514 -12.65 -3.32 -15.12
C ALA A 514 -13.50 -2.81 -13.94
N GLU A 515 -12.87 -2.05 -13.05
CA GLU A 515 -13.44 -1.59 -11.78
C GLU A 515 -14.82 -0.92 -11.94
N PRO A 516 -15.03 0.01 -12.89
CA PRO A 516 -16.32 0.69 -13.02
C PRO A 516 -17.49 -0.23 -13.42
N LEU A 517 -17.21 -1.40 -13.98
CA LEU A 517 -18.25 -2.36 -14.37
C LEU A 517 -18.62 -3.30 -13.21
N VAL A 518 -17.64 -3.69 -12.39
CA VAL A 518 -17.83 -4.77 -11.42
C VAL A 518 -17.97 -4.23 -9.99
N SER A 519 -17.30 -3.15 -9.64
CA SER A 519 -17.11 -2.73 -8.26
C SER A 519 -17.43 -1.25 -8.04
N SER A 520 -17.92 -0.92 -6.85
CA SER A 520 -18.25 0.42 -6.39
C SER A 520 -17.06 1.11 -5.68
N TRP A 521 -15.84 0.98 -6.24
CA TRP A 521 -14.63 1.56 -5.63
C TRP A 521 -14.69 3.07 -5.52
N ALA A 522 -15.21 3.74 -6.56
CA ALA A 522 -15.32 5.20 -6.57
C ALA A 522 -16.26 5.67 -5.46
N GLU A 523 -17.42 5.03 -5.31
CA GLU A 523 -18.39 5.34 -4.27
C GLU A 523 -17.82 5.05 -2.86
N ALA A 524 -17.10 3.94 -2.69
CA ALA A 524 -16.47 3.57 -1.42
C ALA A 524 -15.38 4.56 -0.98
N ASN A 525 -14.50 4.95 -1.92
CA ASN A 525 -13.43 5.91 -1.68
C ASN A 525 -14.02 7.29 -1.33
N LEU A 526 -15.02 7.75 -2.08
CA LEU A 526 -15.71 9.02 -1.82
C LEU A 526 -16.39 9.03 -0.44
N ALA A 527 -17.12 7.97 -0.08
CA ALA A 527 -17.74 7.85 1.23
C ALA A 527 -16.70 7.88 2.37
N TYR A 528 -15.54 7.27 2.15
CA TYR A 528 -14.44 7.28 3.11
C TYR A 528 -13.83 8.68 3.25
N GLU A 529 -13.60 9.38 2.14
CA GLU A 529 -13.07 10.76 2.12
C GLU A 529 -14.01 11.75 2.83
N ASP A 530 -15.33 11.57 2.70
CA ASP A 530 -16.32 12.39 3.41
C ASP A 530 -16.38 12.11 4.92
N GLY A 531 -15.94 10.92 5.32
CA GLY A 531 -15.99 10.41 6.69
C GLY A 531 -17.24 9.58 7.01
N ASP A 532 -18.05 9.18 6.03
CA ASP A 532 -19.08 8.15 6.20
C ASP A 532 -18.43 6.76 6.20
N THR A 533 -17.80 6.45 7.32
CA THR A 533 -17.07 5.18 7.51
C THR A 533 -17.98 3.95 7.45
N GLU A 534 -19.27 4.08 7.76
CA GLU A 534 -20.20 2.95 7.69
C GLU A 534 -20.58 2.64 6.24
N LEU A 535 -20.89 3.66 5.42
CA LEU A 535 -21.20 3.46 4.00
C LEU A 535 -19.96 2.94 3.26
N ALA A 536 -18.79 3.55 3.49
CA ALA A 536 -17.54 3.09 2.92
C ALA A 536 -17.27 1.62 3.25
N PHE A 537 -17.49 1.21 4.52
CA PHE A 537 -17.34 -0.17 4.94
C PHE A 537 -18.27 -1.12 4.18
N LEU A 538 -19.55 -0.78 3.98
CA LEU A 538 -20.50 -1.62 3.27
C LEU A 538 -20.10 -1.82 1.80
N GLU A 539 -19.61 -0.76 1.14
CA GLU A 539 -19.16 -0.85 -0.26
C GLU A 539 -17.88 -1.68 -0.38
N TYR A 540 -16.88 -1.45 0.49
CA TYR A 540 -15.68 -2.30 0.53
C TYR A 540 -16.02 -3.75 0.87
N LEU A 541 -17.02 -4.01 1.72
CA LEU A 541 -17.47 -5.35 2.06
C LEU A 541 -17.98 -6.11 0.82
N GLY A 542 -18.74 -5.44 -0.04
CA GLY A 542 -19.20 -5.98 -1.32
C GLY A 542 -18.02 -6.34 -2.23
N ALA A 543 -17.06 -5.44 -2.42
CA ALA A 543 -15.86 -5.71 -3.22
C ALA A 543 -14.96 -6.80 -2.60
N ALA A 544 -14.89 -6.88 -1.27
CA ALA A 544 -14.09 -7.88 -0.56
C ALA A 544 -14.64 -9.31 -0.76
N GLU A 545 -15.96 -9.48 -0.81
CA GLU A 545 -16.62 -10.76 -1.13
C GLU A 545 -16.48 -11.14 -2.62
N GLN A 546 -16.33 -10.17 -3.53
CA GLN A 546 -16.00 -10.42 -4.94
C GLN A 546 -14.57 -10.96 -5.14
N GLY A 547 -13.70 -10.76 -4.14
CA GLY A 547 -12.34 -11.33 -4.12
C GLY A 547 -11.20 -10.30 -4.19
N TYR A 548 -11.51 -9.01 -4.25
CA TYR A 548 -10.49 -7.95 -4.30
C TYR A 548 -9.66 -7.95 -3.01
N GLU A 549 -8.36 -8.22 -3.12
CA GLU A 549 -7.43 -8.22 -1.98
C GLU A 549 -7.39 -6.86 -1.27
N LYS A 550 -7.29 -5.76 -2.03
CA LYS A 550 -7.28 -4.41 -1.47
C LYS A 550 -8.52 -4.09 -0.63
N ALA A 551 -9.70 -4.56 -1.07
CA ALA A 551 -10.94 -4.36 -0.34
C ALA A 551 -10.98 -5.20 0.94
N GLN A 552 -10.46 -6.43 0.89
CA GLN A 552 -10.33 -7.29 2.07
C GLN A 552 -9.41 -6.64 3.12
N ASN A 553 -8.30 -6.05 2.69
CA ASN A 553 -7.42 -5.26 3.56
C ASN A 553 -8.15 -4.05 4.17
N ASN A 554 -8.88 -3.27 3.36
CA ASN A 554 -9.64 -2.11 3.83
C ASN A 554 -10.70 -2.48 4.88
N VAL A 555 -11.49 -3.52 4.60
CA VAL A 555 -12.50 -4.03 5.54
C VAL A 555 -11.84 -4.46 6.85
N ALA A 556 -10.74 -5.20 6.79
CA ALA A 556 -10.02 -5.64 7.98
C ALA A 556 -9.46 -4.46 8.78
N TYR A 557 -8.85 -3.49 8.11
CA TYR A 557 -8.28 -2.28 8.70
C TYR A 557 -9.33 -1.40 9.40
N MET A 558 -10.53 -1.27 8.81
CA MET A 558 -11.62 -0.50 9.41
C MET A 558 -12.20 -1.19 10.67
N LEU A 559 -12.30 -2.52 10.64
CA LEU A 559 -12.79 -3.33 11.76
C LEU A 559 -11.76 -3.50 12.88
N ASP A 560 -10.48 -3.27 12.61
CA ASP A 560 -9.39 -3.55 13.56
C ASP A 560 -9.52 -2.73 14.86
N PRO A 561 -9.69 -3.35 16.04
CA PRO A 561 -9.79 -2.61 17.30
C PRO A 561 -8.47 -1.94 17.71
N GLU A 562 -7.32 -2.51 17.35
CA GLU A 562 -5.99 -2.14 17.85
C GLU A 562 -5.09 -1.55 16.76
N GLN A 563 -5.34 -0.27 16.44
CA GLN A 563 -4.46 0.49 15.54
C GLN A 563 -3.25 1.11 16.27
N SER A 564 -3.24 1.13 17.61
CA SER A 564 -2.17 1.77 18.39
C SER A 564 -1.96 1.07 19.74
N CYS A 565 -0.73 0.64 20.02
CA CYS A 565 -0.38 -0.05 21.28
C CYS A 565 -0.31 0.87 22.51
N LEU A 566 -0.17 2.18 22.31
CA LEU A 566 -0.12 3.16 23.41
C LEU A 566 -1.53 3.65 23.75
N PRO A 567 -2.05 3.35 24.96
CA PRO A 567 -3.32 3.91 25.41
C PRO A 567 -3.10 5.38 25.75
N ILE A 568 -3.24 6.27 24.76
CA ILE A 568 -3.26 7.71 25.03
C ILE A 568 -4.51 7.99 25.87
N PRO A 569 -4.39 8.58 27.07
CA PRO A 569 -5.54 8.89 27.89
C PRO A 569 -6.59 9.69 27.11
N GLN A 570 -7.85 9.28 27.20
CA GLN A 570 -8.95 9.83 26.38
C GLN A 570 -9.17 11.35 26.54
N TRP A 571 -8.63 11.95 27.61
CA TRP A 571 -8.65 13.40 27.83
C TRP A 571 -7.59 14.17 27.02
N LEU A 572 -6.50 13.52 26.62
CA LEU A 572 -5.48 14.07 25.72
C LEU A 572 -5.91 13.96 24.25
N TYR A 573 -6.66 12.92 23.93
CA TYR A 573 -7.24 12.69 22.60
C TYR A 573 -8.61 12.01 22.74
N PRO A 574 -9.73 12.76 22.66
CA PRO A 574 -11.06 12.17 22.69
C PRO A 574 -11.28 11.39 21.39
N ARG A 575 -10.99 10.08 21.42
CA ARG A 575 -11.26 9.19 20.28
C ARG A 575 -12.76 8.97 20.19
N ALA A 576 -13.35 9.33 19.04
CA ALA A 576 -14.72 8.95 18.73
C ALA A 576 -14.86 7.43 18.83
N GLN A 577 -15.87 6.95 19.55
CA GLN A 577 -16.14 5.51 19.61
C GLN A 577 -16.50 5.02 18.22
N LYS A 578 -15.91 3.90 17.79
CA LYS A 578 -16.24 3.28 16.50
C LYS A 578 -17.73 2.90 16.49
N PRO A 579 -18.47 3.13 15.39
CA PRO A 579 -19.83 2.64 15.23
C PRO A 579 -19.95 1.13 15.53
N GLU A 580 -21.10 0.69 16.05
CA GLU A 580 -21.37 -0.71 16.41
C GLU A 580 -21.11 -1.66 15.23
N LEU A 581 -21.45 -1.24 14.01
CA LEU A 581 -21.21 -2.00 12.78
C LEU A 581 -19.73 -2.33 12.55
N LEU A 582 -18.82 -1.45 12.99
CA LEU A 582 -17.38 -1.60 12.83
C LEU A 582 -16.72 -2.37 13.98
N GLN A 583 -17.46 -2.75 15.01
CA GLN A 583 -16.95 -3.47 16.17
C GLN A 583 -17.08 -5.00 15.99
N ASN A 584 -16.38 -5.55 15.00
CA ASN A 584 -16.38 -7.00 14.75
C ASN A 584 -14.96 -7.55 14.51
N PRO A 585 -14.19 -7.83 15.57
CA PRO A 585 -12.81 -8.34 15.44
C PRO A 585 -12.76 -9.74 14.81
N SER A 586 -13.80 -10.57 15.01
CA SER A 586 -13.86 -11.91 14.40
C SER A 586 -13.97 -11.84 12.87
N LEU A 587 -14.70 -10.84 12.36
CA LEU A 587 -14.79 -10.58 10.93
C LEU A 587 -13.50 -9.96 10.39
N ALA A 588 -12.86 -9.07 11.16
CA ALA A 588 -11.55 -8.52 10.82
C ALA A 588 -10.51 -9.61 10.59
N LEU A 589 -10.40 -10.58 11.51
CA LEU A 589 -9.47 -11.72 11.39
C LEU A 589 -9.67 -12.51 10.09
N ILE A 590 -10.92 -12.73 9.68
CA ILE A 590 -11.24 -13.46 8.45
C ILE A 590 -10.75 -12.70 7.23
N TYR A 591 -10.93 -11.38 7.21
CA TYR A 591 -10.48 -10.56 6.09
C TYR A 591 -8.97 -10.37 6.08
N TRP A 592 -8.31 -10.27 7.24
CA TRP A 592 -6.86 -10.36 7.33
C TRP A 592 -6.34 -11.69 6.75
N THR A 593 -6.98 -12.81 7.10
CA THR A 593 -6.63 -14.13 6.58
C THR A 593 -6.82 -14.22 5.06
N ARG A 594 -7.92 -13.67 4.53
CA ARG A 594 -8.20 -13.69 3.09
C ARG A 594 -7.20 -12.84 2.32
N SER A 595 -6.90 -11.64 2.81
CA SER A 595 -5.90 -10.73 2.24
C SER A 595 -4.49 -11.37 2.29
N ALA A 596 -4.10 -11.95 3.43
CA ALA A 596 -2.83 -12.64 3.60
C ALA A 596 -2.66 -13.80 2.62
N ARG A 597 -3.71 -14.61 2.42
CA ARG A 597 -3.71 -15.71 1.43
C ARG A 597 -3.60 -15.24 -0.02
N GLN A 598 -3.83 -13.96 -0.31
CA GLN A 598 -3.61 -13.35 -1.61
C GLN A 598 -2.23 -12.68 -1.75
N GLY A 599 -1.35 -12.84 -0.76
CA GLY A 599 0.03 -12.37 -0.79
C GLY A 599 0.29 -11.04 -0.08
N ASN A 600 -0.68 -10.52 0.68
CA ASN A 600 -0.45 -9.31 1.48
C ASN A 600 0.34 -9.63 2.75
N ILE A 601 1.54 -9.06 2.84
CA ILE A 601 2.53 -9.32 3.90
C ILE A 601 2.04 -8.75 5.24
N ASP A 602 1.61 -7.49 5.26
CA ASP A 602 1.15 -6.82 6.49
C ASP A 602 -0.10 -7.50 7.07
N SER A 603 -0.97 -7.99 6.20
CA SER A 603 -2.14 -8.78 6.59
C SER A 603 -1.75 -10.11 7.24
N LEU A 604 -0.65 -10.73 6.79
CA LEU A 604 -0.12 -11.96 7.37
C LEU A 604 0.47 -11.72 8.75
N VAL A 605 1.21 -10.61 8.94
CA VAL A 605 1.72 -10.22 10.27
C VAL A 605 0.57 -9.88 11.22
N LYS A 606 -0.44 -9.12 10.78
CA LYS A 606 -1.62 -8.80 11.60
C LYS A 606 -2.42 -10.03 11.98
N MET A 607 -2.55 -11.00 11.07
CA MET A 607 -3.16 -12.29 11.40
C MET A 607 -2.41 -13.00 12.53
N GLY A 608 -1.07 -12.93 12.55
CA GLY A 608 -0.24 -13.40 13.65
C GLY A 608 -0.54 -12.67 14.97
N ASP A 609 -0.61 -11.34 14.95
CA ASP A 609 -0.93 -10.52 16.13
C ASP A 609 -2.30 -10.88 16.74
N TYR A 610 -3.30 -11.13 15.88
CA TYR A 610 -4.63 -11.54 16.32
C TYR A 610 -4.61 -12.90 17.02
N TYR A 611 -3.86 -13.87 16.49
CA TYR A 611 -3.68 -15.16 17.16
C TYR A 611 -2.86 -15.05 18.45
N LEU A 612 -1.86 -14.18 18.48
CA LEU A 612 -1.03 -13.96 19.67
C LEU A 612 -1.84 -13.35 20.83
N HIS A 613 -2.67 -12.35 20.53
CA HIS A 613 -3.47 -11.63 21.53
C HIS A 613 -4.84 -12.27 21.80
N GLY A 614 -5.30 -13.19 20.94
CA GLY A 614 -6.65 -13.75 21.04
C GLY A 614 -7.75 -12.74 20.68
N VAL A 615 -7.50 -11.91 19.66
CA VAL A 615 -8.47 -10.92 19.17
C VAL A 615 -9.39 -11.58 18.16
N GLY A 616 -10.68 -11.69 18.49
CA GLY A 616 -11.69 -12.30 17.59
C GLY A 616 -11.62 -13.84 17.48
N THR A 617 -10.65 -14.48 18.14
CA THR A 617 -10.46 -15.93 18.26
C THR A 617 -9.77 -16.23 19.59
N ASP A 618 -9.76 -17.49 20.04
CA ASP A 618 -8.92 -17.90 21.16
C ASP A 618 -7.43 -17.71 20.83
N ALA A 619 -6.64 -17.32 21.83
CA ALA A 619 -5.20 -17.12 21.67
C ALA A 619 -4.50 -18.43 21.29
N ASP A 620 -3.74 -18.40 20.20
CA ASP A 620 -3.05 -19.55 19.61
C ASP A 620 -1.64 -19.12 19.16
N VAL A 621 -0.68 -19.32 20.07
CA VAL A 621 0.69 -18.87 19.85
C VAL A 621 1.39 -19.66 18.73
N ASP A 622 1.06 -20.94 18.56
CA ASP A 622 1.66 -21.78 17.52
C ASP A 622 1.28 -21.28 16.12
N LYS A 623 0.01 -20.88 15.94
CA LYS A 623 -0.41 -20.21 14.69
C LYS A 623 0.26 -18.87 14.51
N ALA A 624 0.43 -18.08 15.57
CA ALA A 624 1.14 -16.79 15.49
C ALA A 624 2.58 -16.97 15.00
N VAL A 625 3.31 -17.95 15.53
CA VAL A 625 4.65 -18.33 15.06
C VAL A 625 4.63 -18.69 13.58
N GLN A 626 3.68 -19.50 13.12
CA GLN A 626 3.56 -19.87 11.70
C GLN A 626 3.33 -18.65 10.80
N CYS A 627 2.55 -17.66 11.27
CA CYS A 627 2.30 -16.43 10.52
C CYS A 627 3.58 -15.59 10.40
N TYR A 628 4.31 -15.37 11.50
CA TYR A 628 5.52 -14.56 11.48
C TYR A 628 6.67 -15.25 10.73
N THR A 629 6.83 -16.56 10.89
CA THR A 629 7.82 -17.34 10.12
C THR A 629 7.53 -17.25 8.63
N GLY A 630 6.27 -17.46 8.21
CA GLY A 630 5.87 -17.26 6.82
C GLY A 630 6.13 -15.84 6.29
N ALA A 631 5.84 -14.81 7.09
CA ALA A 631 6.11 -13.42 6.72
C ALA A 631 7.62 -13.09 6.67
N SER A 632 8.44 -13.74 7.49
CA SER A 632 9.89 -13.56 7.48
C SER A 632 10.58 -14.28 6.31
N GLU A 633 10.22 -15.54 6.03
CA GLU A 633 10.92 -16.39 5.06
C GLU A 633 10.54 -16.05 3.62
N TYR A 634 9.24 -15.86 3.33
CA TYR A 634 8.77 -15.64 1.97
C TYR A 634 8.82 -14.16 1.54
N HIS A 635 8.79 -13.24 2.51
CA HIS A 635 8.53 -11.83 2.24
C HIS A 635 9.51 -10.86 2.90
N GLN A 636 10.43 -11.36 3.74
CA GLN A 636 11.41 -10.54 4.48
C GLN A 636 10.75 -9.32 5.16
N SER A 637 9.68 -9.55 5.93
CA SER A 637 9.09 -8.47 6.73
C SER A 637 9.95 -8.17 7.96
N ALA A 638 10.44 -6.94 8.07
CA ALA A 638 11.19 -6.48 9.24
C ALA A 638 10.36 -6.58 10.54
N GLN A 639 9.07 -6.25 10.48
CA GLN A 639 8.16 -6.37 11.63
C GLN A 639 8.00 -7.83 12.08
N ALA A 640 7.87 -8.77 11.14
CA ALA A 640 7.77 -10.19 11.46
C ALA A 640 9.06 -10.74 12.10
N LEU A 641 10.22 -10.35 11.56
CA LEU A 641 11.53 -10.69 12.11
C LEU A 641 11.69 -10.15 13.53
N TYR A 642 11.30 -8.90 13.76
CA TYR A 642 11.31 -8.29 15.09
C TYR A 642 10.40 -9.05 16.07
N ASN A 643 9.17 -9.38 15.65
CA ASN A 643 8.22 -10.15 16.47
C ASN A 643 8.76 -11.55 16.81
N LEU A 644 9.40 -12.26 15.87
CA LEU A 644 10.06 -13.54 16.13
C LEU A 644 11.23 -13.41 17.11
N GLY A 645 12.05 -12.36 16.97
CA GLY A 645 13.12 -12.05 17.93
C GLY A 645 12.58 -11.85 19.34
N TRP A 646 11.46 -11.13 19.47
CA TRP A 646 10.76 -10.94 20.74
C TRP A 646 10.19 -12.25 21.31
N MET A 647 9.66 -13.14 20.47
CA MET A 647 9.15 -14.45 20.89
C MET A 647 10.27 -15.34 21.43
N HIS A 648 11.43 -15.38 20.75
CA HIS A 648 12.62 -16.10 21.23
C HIS A 648 13.24 -15.49 22.49
N GLU A 649 13.21 -14.16 22.64
CA GLU A 649 13.70 -13.48 23.85
C GLU A 649 12.88 -13.88 25.09
N ASN A 650 11.56 -13.99 24.95
CA ASN A 650 10.65 -14.22 26.10
C ASN A 650 10.19 -15.67 26.24
N GLY A 651 10.48 -16.54 25.26
CA GLY A 651 10.03 -17.94 25.27
C GLY A 651 8.53 -18.12 25.06
N VAL A 652 7.91 -17.25 24.25
CA VAL A 652 6.46 -17.27 23.97
C VAL A 652 6.22 -18.15 22.74
N GLY A 653 5.68 -19.35 22.93
CA GLY A 653 5.43 -20.35 21.87
C GLY A 653 6.68 -21.01 21.29
N LEU A 654 7.84 -20.39 21.46
CA LEU A 654 9.14 -20.89 21.02
C LEU A 654 10.04 -21.10 22.24
N ASN A 655 11.05 -21.96 22.06
CA ASN A 655 12.09 -22.10 23.07
C ASN A 655 12.87 -20.80 23.21
N GLN A 656 13.10 -20.41 24.47
CA GLN A 656 13.83 -19.19 24.78
C GLN A 656 15.30 -19.33 24.38
N ASP A 657 15.74 -18.47 23.47
CA ASP A 657 17.11 -18.47 22.94
C ASP A 657 17.56 -17.04 22.62
N TYR A 658 18.54 -16.55 23.39
CA TYR A 658 19.06 -15.19 23.21
C TYR A 658 19.94 -15.03 21.97
N HIS A 659 20.60 -16.09 21.49
CA HIS A 659 21.41 -16.01 20.27
C HIS A 659 20.52 -15.89 19.05
N LEU A 660 19.48 -16.72 18.99
CA LEU A 660 18.52 -16.68 17.90
C LEU A 660 17.70 -15.38 17.93
N ALA A 661 17.31 -14.91 19.12
CA ALA A 661 16.67 -13.60 19.27
C ALA A 661 17.54 -12.45 18.75
N LYS A 662 18.84 -12.43 19.11
CA LYS A 662 19.81 -11.44 18.59
C LYS A 662 19.87 -11.50 17.07
N ARG A 663 20.00 -12.70 16.49
CA ARG A 663 20.06 -12.89 15.04
C ARG A 663 18.83 -12.33 14.34
N TYR A 664 17.63 -12.60 14.86
CA TYR A 664 16.40 -12.05 14.27
C TYR A 664 16.32 -10.52 14.38
N TYR A 665 16.77 -9.95 15.49
CA TYR A 665 16.87 -8.49 15.63
C TYR A 665 17.87 -7.89 14.64
N ASP A 666 19.05 -8.50 14.49
CA ASP A 666 20.07 -8.06 13.53
C ASP A 666 19.54 -8.17 12.09
N SER A 667 18.88 -9.28 11.72
CA SER A 667 18.25 -9.44 10.41
C SER A 667 17.09 -8.47 10.15
N ALA A 668 16.33 -8.09 11.18
CA ALA A 668 15.29 -7.06 11.04
C ALA A 668 15.90 -5.70 10.68
N LEU A 669 17.06 -5.36 11.26
CA LEU A 669 17.80 -4.14 10.95
C LEU A 669 18.44 -4.18 9.54
N GLU A 670 18.98 -5.32 9.12
CA GLU A 670 19.51 -5.48 7.76
C GLU A 670 18.41 -5.33 6.70
N THR A 671 17.18 -5.74 7.04
CA THR A 671 16.03 -5.65 6.14
C THR A 671 15.48 -4.22 6.06
N ASN A 672 15.49 -3.49 7.18
CA ASN A 672 14.95 -2.14 7.27
C ASN A 672 15.84 -1.25 8.15
N GLU A 673 16.44 -0.23 7.54
CA GLU A 673 17.29 0.75 8.20
C GLU A 673 16.51 1.59 9.24
N GLU A 674 15.21 1.83 9.02
CA GLU A 674 14.37 2.59 9.95
C GLU A 674 14.11 1.84 11.27
N ALA A 675 14.35 0.52 11.28
CA ALA A 675 14.29 -0.29 12.49
C ALA A 675 15.49 -0.08 13.44
N TYR A 676 16.47 0.75 13.10
CA TYR A 676 17.69 0.97 13.88
C TYR A 676 17.44 1.26 15.36
N LEU A 677 16.60 2.24 15.67
CA LEU A 677 16.31 2.63 17.06
C LEU A 677 15.61 1.52 17.85
N PRO A 678 14.46 0.96 17.41
CA PRO A 678 13.77 -0.08 18.17
C PRO A 678 14.61 -1.36 18.31
N VAL A 679 15.34 -1.77 17.26
CA VAL A 679 16.25 -2.92 17.32
C VAL A 679 17.38 -2.68 18.30
N SER A 680 18.05 -1.52 18.25
CA SER A 680 19.15 -1.19 19.15
C SER A 680 18.73 -1.18 20.62
N LEU A 681 17.56 -0.62 20.93
CA LEU A 681 16.99 -0.66 22.28
C LEU A 681 16.66 -2.08 22.73
N SER A 682 16.14 -2.91 21.82
CA SER A 682 15.81 -4.31 22.09
C SER A 682 17.06 -5.15 22.31
N LEU A 683 18.12 -4.94 21.51
CA LEU A 683 19.43 -5.56 21.69
C LEU A 683 20.10 -5.11 22.99
N LEU A 684 20.00 -3.83 23.36
CA LEU A 684 20.49 -3.32 24.64
C LEU A 684 19.77 -4.02 25.82
N LYS A 685 18.45 -4.09 25.76
CA LYS A 685 17.62 -4.81 26.74
C LYS A 685 17.99 -6.30 26.79
N LEU A 686 18.16 -6.95 25.64
CA LEU A 686 18.55 -8.36 25.54
C LEU A 686 19.94 -8.60 26.15
N ARG A 687 20.91 -7.71 25.89
CA ARG A 687 22.25 -7.76 26.51
C ARG A 687 22.18 -7.56 28.02
N ALA A 688 21.34 -6.65 28.51
CA ALA A 688 21.12 -6.46 29.96
C ALA A 688 20.51 -7.71 30.60
N LYS A 689 19.51 -8.34 29.97
CA LYS A 689 18.93 -9.62 30.40
C LYS A 689 19.98 -10.74 30.41
N SER A 690 20.79 -10.82 29.35
CA SER A 690 21.89 -11.79 29.23
C SER A 690 22.94 -11.60 30.34
N ALA A 691 23.36 -10.36 30.59
CA ALA A 691 24.31 -10.05 31.67
C ALA A 691 23.75 -10.40 33.06
N TRP A 692 22.47 -10.10 33.30
CA TRP A 692 21.79 -10.48 34.54
C TRP A 692 21.69 -12.00 34.69
N ASN A 693 21.38 -12.71 33.61
CA ASN A 693 21.33 -14.17 33.57
C ASN A 693 22.70 -14.81 33.87
N THR A 694 23.79 -14.24 33.32
CA THR A 694 25.17 -14.64 33.66
C THR A 694 25.49 -14.37 35.13
N PHE A 695 25.08 -13.21 35.67
CA PHE A 695 25.32 -12.85 37.07
C PHE A 695 24.55 -13.75 38.05
N THR A 696 23.33 -14.16 37.68
CA THR A 696 22.45 -14.98 38.52
C THR A 696 22.59 -16.49 38.28
N ASN A 697 23.51 -16.93 37.40
CA ASN A 697 23.65 -18.32 36.95
C ASN A 697 22.31 -18.93 36.51
N GLY A 698 21.55 -18.20 35.69
CA GLY A 698 20.27 -18.68 35.20
C GLY A 698 20.41 -19.82 34.18
N ARG A 699 19.28 -20.46 33.85
CA ARG A 699 19.23 -21.71 33.07
C ARG A 699 19.42 -21.54 31.56
N ILE A 700 19.47 -20.30 31.06
CA ILE A 700 19.49 -19.97 29.63
C ILE A 700 20.94 -19.67 29.23
N ASN A 701 21.33 -20.01 28.00
CA ASN A 701 22.65 -19.62 27.50
C ASN A 701 22.72 -18.10 27.34
N SER A 702 23.70 -17.47 27.98
CA SER A 702 23.97 -16.05 27.77
C SER A 702 24.56 -15.83 26.38
N ILE A 703 24.32 -14.64 25.81
CA ILE A 703 24.94 -14.22 24.55
C ILE A 703 26.45 -14.23 24.75
N GLN A 704 27.10 -15.24 24.19
CA GLN A 704 28.53 -15.25 23.98
C GLN A 704 28.79 -14.65 22.60
N ASP A 705 29.62 -13.62 22.52
CA ASP A 705 30.19 -13.27 21.23
C ASP A 705 31.04 -14.45 20.79
N GLU A 706 30.90 -14.87 19.52
CA GLU A 706 31.86 -15.83 18.97
C GLU A 706 33.25 -15.29 19.28
N PRO A 707 34.17 -16.12 19.82
CA PRO A 707 35.52 -15.67 20.02
C PRO A 707 36.05 -15.33 18.64
N VAL A 708 36.01 -14.04 18.29
CA VAL A 708 36.78 -13.50 17.17
C VAL A 708 38.16 -14.06 17.44
N LYS A 709 38.66 -14.91 16.54
CA LYS A 709 40.06 -15.33 16.61
C LYS A 709 40.85 -14.04 16.52
N LYS A 710 41.18 -13.45 17.67
CA LYS A 710 42.18 -12.41 17.75
C LYS A 710 43.42 -13.14 17.30
N LYS A 711 43.80 -12.88 16.05
CA LYS A 711 45.12 -13.25 15.57
C LYS A 711 46.05 -12.43 16.45
N ASP A 712 46.73 -13.08 17.39
CA ASP A 712 47.70 -12.41 18.25
C ASP A 712 48.84 -11.95 17.35
N TRP A 713 48.71 -10.74 16.80
CA TRP A 713 49.70 -10.18 15.89
C TRP A 713 51.00 -9.98 16.65
N SER A 714 52.11 -10.48 16.10
CA SER A 714 53.42 -10.00 16.54
C SER A 714 53.56 -8.53 16.15
N LEU A 715 54.29 -7.72 16.93
CA LEU A 715 54.49 -6.29 16.67
C LEU A 715 55.04 -6.01 15.26
N SER A 716 55.81 -6.96 14.71
CA SER A 716 56.29 -6.94 13.32
C SER A 716 55.21 -7.26 12.28
N GLU A 717 54.30 -8.20 12.56
CA GLU A 717 53.14 -8.46 11.68
C GLU A 717 52.14 -7.31 11.72
N TRP A 718 51.94 -6.69 12.90
CA TRP A 718 51.09 -5.52 13.03
C TRP A 718 51.65 -4.32 12.26
N ILE A 719 52.97 -4.04 12.38
CA ILE A 719 53.61 -2.96 11.61
C ILE A 719 53.57 -3.25 10.10
N ASN A 720 53.84 -4.49 9.67
CA ASN A 720 53.80 -4.84 8.25
C ASN A 720 52.38 -4.76 7.68
N ASN A 721 51.36 -5.22 8.40
CA ASN A 721 49.97 -5.10 7.96
C ASN A 721 49.46 -3.66 8.06
N PHE A 722 49.88 -2.87 9.05
CA PHE A 722 49.52 -1.45 9.16
C PHE A 722 50.10 -0.65 8.00
N ILE A 723 51.33 -0.96 7.57
CA ILE A 723 51.97 -0.36 6.39
C ILE A 723 51.33 -0.89 5.09
N GLN A 724 50.85 -2.15 5.06
CA GLN A 724 50.17 -2.71 3.88
C GLN A 724 48.71 -2.23 3.75
N ASP A 725 47.95 -2.07 4.84
CA ASP A 725 46.55 -1.61 4.82
C ASP A 725 46.42 -0.14 4.41
N ASP A 726 47.37 0.72 4.80
CA ASP A 726 47.43 2.11 4.30
C ASP A 726 47.80 2.17 2.80
N SER A 727 48.38 1.11 2.23
CA SER A 727 48.63 1.01 0.78
C SER A 727 47.47 0.38 0.00
N LEU A 728 46.54 -0.32 0.67
CA LEU A 728 45.41 -1.02 0.07
C LEU A 728 44.08 -0.26 0.18
N TYR A 729 44.06 0.89 0.86
CA TYR A 729 42.87 1.74 0.95
C TYR A 729 42.87 2.95 -0.02
N TYR A 730 43.91 3.09 -0.85
CA TYR A 730 44.06 4.23 -1.77
C TYR A 730 44.35 3.89 -3.24
N ASP A 731 44.34 2.62 -3.66
CA ASP A 731 44.73 2.24 -5.03
C ASP A 731 43.75 1.31 -5.79
N ASP A 732 42.52 1.09 -5.28
CA ASP A 732 41.52 0.23 -5.96
C ASP A 732 40.19 0.94 -6.29
N MET A 733 40.21 2.27 -6.40
CA MET A 733 39.06 3.05 -6.89
C MET A 733 39.42 4.07 -7.96
N TYR A 734 40.41 3.80 -8.82
CA TYR A 734 40.64 4.58 -10.04
C TYR A 734 41.32 3.73 -11.13
N ASP A 735 40.69 2.65 -11.58
CA ASP A 735 40.85 2.26 -12.98
C ASP A 735 39.65 1.47 -13.51
N GLY A 736 38.89 2.10 -14.40
CA GLY A 736 37.71 1.51 -15.02
C GLY A 736 36.58 2.51 -15.23
N LEU A 737 36.79 3.45 -16.16
CA LEU A 737 35.94 3.69 -17.34
C LEU A 737 35.92 5.18 -17.73
N TYR A 738 36.93 5.62 -18.47
CA TYR A 738 36.71 6.62 -19.51
C TYR A 738 36.52 5.87 -20.83
N ASP A 739 35.28 5.84 -21.33
CA ASP A 739 35.06 6.13 -22.75
C ASP A 739 33.68 6.80 -22.97
N ASP A 740 33.80 8.12 -23.15
CA ASP A 740 33.04 9.12 -23.91
C ASP A 740 31.60 8.83 -24.42
N THR A 741 30.65 9.73 -24.06
CA THR A 741 30.07 10.73 -25.02
C THR A 741 28.98 11.63 -24.40
N GLY A 742 29.35 12.90 -24.13
CA GLY A 742 28.63 14.09 -24.66
C GLY A 742 27.54 14.87 -23.87
N MET A 743 27.98 15.94 -23.15
CA MET A 743 27.44 17.34 -23.16
C MET A 743 26.24 17.77 -22.25
N PRO A 744 26.03 19.09 -21.94
CA PRO A 744 26.87 20.01 -21.15
C PRO A 744 26.10 20.95 -20.16
N GLY A 745 26.79 21.45 -19.13
CA GLY A 745 26.57 22.80 -18.58
C GLY A 745 25.75 22.95 -17.29
N GLY A 746 26.34 23.63 -16.31
CA GLY A 746 25.65 24.10 -15.10
C GLY A 746 26.62 24.65 -14.04
N ASP A 747 27.08 25.88 -14.24
CA ASP A 747 27.82 26.68 -13.26
C ASP A 747 26.88 27.11 -12.12
N ALA A 748 27.23 26.79 -10.86
CA ALA A 748 26.66 27.44 -9.67
C ALA A 748 27.45 27.13 -8.38
N GLY A 749 28.20 28.12 -7.90
CA GLY A 749 28.11 28.57 -6.51
C GLY A 749 28.77 27.73 -5.41
N LEU A 750 30.07 27.95 -5.20
CA LEU A 750 30.73 27.75 -3.90
C LEU A 750 30.06 28.63 -2.83
N VAL A 751 29.44 28.00 -1.82
CA VAL A 751 29.15 28.62 -0.53
C VAL A 751 29.44 27.60 0.58
N ASP A 752 30.50 27.91 1.32
CA ASP A 752 30.78 27.65 2.75
C ASP A 752 30.04 26.51 3.48
N ASP A 753 30.78 25.45 3.80
CA ASP A 753 30.57 24.61 4.99
C ASP A 753 31.90 24.54 5.76
N LEU A 754 32.08 25.43 6.74
CA LEU A 754 33.30 25.59 7.52
C LEU A 754 33.08 25.48 9.04
N ASP A 755 32.01 24.82 9.50
CA ASP A 755 31.64 24.86 10.94
C ASP A 755 31.56 23.52 11.70
N ASP A 756 31.89 22.36 11.11
CA ASP A 756 31.81 21.07 11.85
C ASP A 756 33.13 20.56 12.47
N GLY A 757 34.30 21.13 12.10
CA GLY A 757 35.59 20.63 12.59
C GLY A 757 35.99 21.08 14.01
N ILE A 758 35.41 22.18 14.51
CA ILE A 758 35.85 22.80 15.77
C ILE A 758 35.25 22.09 16.99
N PHE A 759 33.99 21.65 16.90
CA PHE A 759 33.30 21.01 18.02
C PHE A 759 33.84 19.61 18.33
N GLU A 760 34.15 18.80 17.32
CA GLU A 760 34.76 17.46 17.53
C GLU A 760 36.18 17.57 18.12
N SER A 761 36.97 18.52 17.65
CA SER A 761 38.33 18.78 18.16
C SER A 761 38.32 19.15 19.64
N VAL A 762 37.39 19.99 20.07
CA VAL A 762 37.25 20.40 21.48
C VAL A 762 36.72 19.24 22.34
N ALA A 763 35.77 18.44 21.83
CA ALA A 763 35.25 17.29 22.54
C ALA A 763 36.33 16.24 22.84
N ILE A 764 37.21 15.94 21.86
CA ILE A 764 38.31 14.97 22.02
C ILE A 764 39.31 15.46 23.09
N VAL A 765 39.67 16.75 23.07
CA VAL A 765 40.59 17.33 24.07
C VAL A 765 39.98 17.30 25.47
N CYS A 766 38.68 17.58 25.61
CA CYS A 766 37.98 17.48 26.89
C CYS A 766 37.94 16.05 27.43
N VAL A 767 37.66 15.05 26.59
CA VAL A 767 37.63 13.63 26.99
C VAL A 767 39.02 13.14 27.39
N ALA A 768 40.06 13.52 26.63
CA ALA A 768 41.44 13.19 26.96
C ALA A 768 41.88 13.81 28.31
N ALA A 769 41.53 15.07 28.56
CA ALA A 769 41.81 15.74 29.84
C ALA A 769 41.07 15.08 31.02
N LEU A 770 39.83 14.64 30.80
CA LEU A 770 39.01 13.95 31.81
C LEU A 770 39.58 12.56 32.14
N LEU A 771 40.06 11.82 31.13
CA LEU A 771 40.74 10.53 31.32
C LEU A 771 42.06 10.70 32.09
N VAL A 772 42.88 11.70 31.74
CA VAL A 772 44.12 12.01 32.48
C VAL A 772 43.80 12.39 33.93
N PHE A 773 42.78 13.22 34.16
CA PHE A 773 42.32 13.56 35.50
C PHE A 773 41.85 12.34 36.30
N LEU A 774 41.10 11.43 35.68
CA LEU A 774 40.63 10.20 36.35
C LEU A 774 41.80 9.25 36.67
N VAL A 775 42.81 9.14 35.80
CA VAL A 775 44.03 8.36 36.06
C VAL A 775 44.83 8.98 37.20
N MET A 776 45.03 10.31 37.20
CA MET A 776 45.69 11.02 38.30
C MET A 776 44.93 10.89 39.61
N TYR A 777 43.60 11.01 39.58
CA TYR A 777 42.74 10.84 40.75
C TYR A 777 42.81 9.41 41.31
N ARG A 778 42.83 8.39 40.43
CA ARG A 778 43.02 6.98 40.81
C ARG A 778 44.42 6.77 41.42
N GLN A 779 45.45 7.36 40.85
CA GLN A 779 46.84 7.27 41.34
C GLN A 779 46.99 7.98 42.70
N GLN A 780 46.34 9.13 42.89
CA GLN A 780 46.33 9.87 44.15
C GLN A 780 45.61 9.10 45.26
N ARG A 781 44.49 8.42 44.96
CA ARG A 781 43.83 7.50 45.92
C ARG A 781 44.71 6.30 46.28
N GLN A 782 45.38 5.69 45.30
CA GLN A 782 46.27 4.55 45.57
C GLN A 782 47.46 4.96 46.44
N GLN A 783 48.03 6.16 46.24
CA GLN A 783 49.09 6.69 47.11
C GLN A 783 48.59 7.06 48.51
N ALA A 784 47.36 7.59 48.64
CA ALA A 784 46.76 7.87 49.95
C ALA A 784 46.43 6.59 50.73
N ALA A 785 46.03 5.52 50.05
CA ALA A 785 45.83 4.21 50.66
C ALA A 785 47.15 3.60 51.16
N ARG A 786 48.23 3.65 50.37
CA ARG A 786 49.56 3.19 50.81
C ARG A 786 50.09 3.96 52.02
N ARG A 787 49.88 5.28 52.09
CA ARG A 787 50.28 6.07 53.27
C ARG A 787 49.52 5.67 54.53
N ARG A 788 48.23 5.36 54.44
CA ARG A 788 47.44 4.87 55.58
C ARG A 788 47.88 3.47 56.01
N GLU A 789 48.24 2.60 55.07
CA GLU A 789 48.81 1.28 55.37
C GLU A 789 50.20 1.38 56.03
N GLU A 790 51.05 2.29 55.57
CA GLU A 790 52.37 2.56 56.19
C GLU A 790 52.24 3.19 57.58
N GLU A 791 51.27 4.11 57.79
CA GLU A 791 50.99 4.68 59.12
C GLU A 791 50.39 3.65 60.08
N ALA A 792 49.50 2.76 59.60
CA ALA A 792 48.96 1.65 60.37
C ALA A 792 50.04 0.62 60.73
N GLN A 793 50.96 0.30 59.80
CA GLN A 793 52.11 -0.56 60.08
C GLN A 793 53.10 0.09 61.06
N ARG A 794 53.35 1.41 60.97
CA ARG A 794 54.20 2.13 61.95
C ARG A 794 53.57 2.16 63.34
N GLN A 795 52.25 2.30 63.45
CA GLN A 795 51.54 2.24 64.74
C GLN A 795 51.55 0.82 65.33
N GLN A 796 51.40 -0.23 64.50
CA GLN A 796 51.58 -1.62 64.94
C GLN A 796 53.03 -1.93 65.37
N TRP A 797 54.03 -1.39 64.67
CA TRP A 797 55.45 -1.56 65.00
C TRP A 797 55.82 -0.84 66.32
N GLN A 798 55.20 0.32 66.60
CA GLN A 798 55.35 1.02 67.87
C GLN A 798 54.62 0.33 69.04
N GLN A 799 53.47 -0.31 68.81
CA GLN A 799 52.78 -1.11 69.83
C GLN A 799 53.50 -2.43 70.12
N GLN A 800 54.11 -3.09 69.13
CA GLN A 800 54.89 -4.32 69.35
C GLN A 800 56.22 -4.09 70.09
N ASN A 801 56.84 -2.92 69.94
CA ASN A 801 58.07 -2.57 70.67
C ASN A 801 57.83 -2.01 72.09
N ALA A 802 56.59 -1.69 72.47
CA ALA A 802 56.23 -1.27 73.83
C ALA A 802 55.91 -2.46 74.77
N GLN A 803 55.90 -3.71 74.28
CA GLN A 803 55.54 -4.91 75.05
C GLN A 803 56.66 -5.98 75.18
N HIS A 804 57.90 -5.68 74.81
CA HIS A 804 59.04 -6.59 75.01
C HIS A 804 60.03 -6.11 76.09
N GLN A 805 59.52 -5.88 77.31
CA GLN A 805 60.32 -6.06 78.53
C GLN A 805 59.81 -7.30 79.27
N GLN A 806 60.75 -8.24 79.50
CA GLN A 806 60.75 -9.42 80.38
C GLN A 806 60.59 -10.81 79.75
N PRO A 807 61.27 -11.84 80.32
CA PRO A 807 61.90 -12.90 79.53
C PRO A 807 61.30 -14.33 79.70
N HIS A 808 61.57 -15.15 78.68
CA HIS A 808 61.77 -16.62 78.64
C HIS A 808 60.76 -17.60 79.27
N ALA A 809 60.19 -18.50 78.45
CA ALA A 809 60.34 -19.98 78.53
C ALA A 809 59.62 -20.70 77.35
N PRO A 810 60.06 -21.90 76.89
CA PRO A 810 59.65 -22.45 75.58
C PRO A 810 58.81 -23.76 75.62
N ALA A 811 58.22 -24.03 74.44
CA ALA A 811 58.11 -25.35 73.77
C ALA A 811 56.83 -26.24 73.87
N ALA A 812 56.52 -26.77 72.67
CA ALA A 812 55.77 -27.99 72.28
C ALA A 812 54.22 -27.95 72.34
N GLY A 813 53.44 -28.47 71.38
CA GLY A 813 53.72 -29.21 70.13
C GLY A 813 52.43 -29.85 69.55
N ASN A 814 52.43 -30.08 68.22
CA ASN A 814 51.49 -30.83 67.34
C ASN A 814 50.05 -30.31 67.11
N GLN A 815 49.62 -29.93 65.90
CA GLN A 815 49.62 -30.53 64.53
C GLN A 815 48.45 -31.47 64.24
N ASN A 816 47.74 -31.11 63.16
CA ASN A 816 46.56 -31.71 62.55
C ASN A 816 46.90 -31.99 61.07
N PRO A 817 46.43 -33.06 60.40
CA PRO A 817 46.64 -33.26 58.97
C PRO A 817 45.41 -32.99 58.07
N GLN A 818 45.72 -32.68 56.81
CA GLN A 818 44.88 -32.41 55.61
C GLN A 818 44.01 -33.60 55.14
N PRO A 819 43.28 -33.40 54.02
CA PRO A 819 43.68 -34.11 52.79
C PRO A 819 43.76 -33.27 51.49
N GLN A 820 44.48 -33.86 50.53
CA GLN A 820 44.91 -33.48 49.15
C GLN A 820 43.75 -33.23 48.15
N GLY A 821 43.89 -32.72 46.91
CA GLY A 821 45.01 -32.40 46.00
C GLY A 821 44.50 -32.13 44.55
N GLN A 822 45.44 -31.93 43.59
CA GLN A 822 45.30 -31.76 42.11
C GLN A 822 44.72 -30.45 41.57
N GLY A 823 45.13 -29.86 40.44
CA GLY A 823 46.11 -30.10 39.36
C GLY A 823 46.08 -28.81 38.48
N GLY A 824 47.12 -28.34 37.80
CA GLY A 824 48.05 -29.04 36.92
C GLY A 824 47.59 -28.88 35.46
N ASN A 825 47.63 -27.65 34.92
CA ASN A 825 47.17 -27.30 33.58
C ASN A 825 48.32 -27.47 32.56
N GLY A 826 48.21 -28.43 31.64
CA GLY A 826 49.20 -28.70 30.60
C GLY A 826 48.61 -29.53 29.44
N GLY A 827 48.32 -28.84 28.33
CA GLY A 827 48.34 -29.25 26.91
C GLY A 827 47.91 -30.66 26.48
N PHE A 828 46.90 -30.70 25.60
CA PHE A 828 46.23 -31.89 25.04
C PHE A 828 46.93 -32.53 23.81
N PHE A 829 48.24 -32.37 23.61
CA PHE A 829 48.96 -33.06 22.52
C PHE A 829 50.34 -33.57 22.96
N PRO A 830 50.67 -34.86 22.76
CA PRO A 830 52.00 -35.41 23.07
C PRO A 830 53.05 -34.98 22.01
N ASN A 831 54.27 -34.68 22.49
CA ASN A 831 55.40 -34.27 21.64
C ASN A 831 55.96 -35.44 20.81
N PRO A 832 56.53 -35.20 19.61
CA PRO A 832 57.13 -36.24 18.79
C PRO A 832 58.40 -36.78 19.46
N GLY A 833 58.32 -37.94 20.09
CA GLY A 833 59.42 -38.59 20.82
C GLY A 833 58.98 -39.42 22.03
N ASP A 834 57.72 -39.32 22.45
CA ASP A 834 57.18 -40.09 23.57
C ASP A 834 56.73 -41.51 23.11
N PRO A 835 57.08 -42.60 23.85
CA PRO A 835 56.76 -43.96 23.45
C PRO A 835 55.25 -44.30 23.47
N ASN A 836 54.40 -43.42 23.99
CA ASN A 836 52.94 -43.54 23.95
C ASN A 836 52.28 -42.85 22.75
N PHE A 837 53.03 -42.16 21.89
CA PHE A 837 52.51 -41.52 20.68
C PHE A 837 51.93 -42.54 19.68
N ALA A 838 52.46 -43.77 19.66
CA ALA A 838 51.99 -44.84 18.79
C ALA A 838 50.59 -45.38 19.14
N ASN A 839 50.10 -45.17 20.37
CA ASN A 839 48.77 -45.61 20.79
C ASN A 839 47.65 -44.60 20.49
N TRP A 840 47.99 -43.36 20.11
CA TRP A 840 47.02 -42.32 19.77
C TRP A 840 46.52 -42.43 18.31
N LEU A 841 47.35 -42.96 17.40
CA LEU A 841 47.02 -43.13 15.96
C LEU A 841 46.07 -44.31 15.65
N ALA A 842 45.68 -45.11 16.64
CA ALA A 842 44.89 -46.34 16.43
C ALA A 842 43.42 -46.29 16.91
N GLY A 843 42.92 -45.13 17.34
CA GLY A 843 41.56 -44.97 17.89
C GLY A 843 40.59 -44.19 17.00
N GLY A 844 40.32 -44.67 15.80
CA GLY A 844 39.16 -44.25 15.01
C GLY A 844 37.90 -45.07 15.36
N VAL A 845 36.73 -44.55 14.94
CA VAL A 845 35.38 -45.17 14.88
C VAL A 845 34.40 -44.79 16.02
N GLY A 846 33.36 -44.01 15.67
CA GLY A 846 32.01 -44.15 16.23
C GLY A 846 31.38 -42.93 16.92
N HIS A 847 30.76 -42.03 16.15
CA HIS A 847 29.36 -41.53 16.22
C HIS A 847 29.20 -40.16 15.58
#